data_AF-A0A7G2TSM3-F1
#
_entry.id   AF-A0A7G2TSM3-F1
#
_cell.length_a   1.000
_cell.length_b   1.000
_cell.length_c   1.000
_cell.angle_alpha   90.00
_cell.angle_beta   90.00
_cell.angle_gamma   90.00
#
_symmetry.space_group_name_H-M   'P 1'
#
loop_
_entity.id
_entity.type
_entity.pdbx_description
1 polymer ?
#
loop_
_entity_poly.entity_id
_entity_poly.type
_entity_poly.pdbx_seq_one_letter_code
_entity_poly.pdbx_strand_id
1 'polypeptide(L)'
;MRSGEHGSFTRLALDIPADLVWRLEQVEAERVTLHFERDGLRFDTSAVFDRIDQSRIRTLTPSAAGDALQIDLSCRCVADAFTLQGRMLVLDILPGTFAPTPQIVEAPAEEPAQRGGEMTGLLDIRVGQNPGIGPDPSGSPLLPAFMPTQREALTTPAPEPDLEPGRFEQMLAEQLATAATDGLLKPAVRDLPRAAPIPDGHAPPTGIRADPPGGAHLPGSIEATLAGRDPDDLQAHVRIGGIACVSASDLDVASWGRETTFDELIPELRSRLYGEFDRLDEEIMLAMARAYISIGFGAEARALLDLAPDRNEPVLMALAAIVDGRPDRTGVFAGQTSCDGPAALWAVVGSTTLPDSAQIDANAVLRAFEELPLQLRELLGPNLATRLAEEGQPDAARGVISRLARATGAHSDDMRFSEARISQLEGAVEDAQALLGEIAARPGPNAAEAVAASIEIATEHGSAIGTRMTDLSAAYSTELRDTDQGPDLWLANIRALAANAQYEEAFTALQENPKYPEETRAKAVTDALEILTDYAADPSFLKQTVGNPGRFDGLAKPAAALAVSERLLQIGLPDAAQAWLEFEGIDRAARESRELKARIHLARGEPEEAEIGLIGLQGEDVLRLRAEARRMMGDFEYARNAFETLGETRRAEAAAWLAGDWAALEAQGGTLGAAAALADSSPLDFGGPPSLAIAESLAGSAEETRSTLRALLDETRLPEP
;
A
#
# COMPACT_ATOMS: atom_id res chain seq x y z
N MET A 1 -33.31 -23.38 -19.72
CA MET A 1 -33.35 -22.46 -18.55
C MET A 1 -32.62 -23.10 -17.38
N ARG A 2 -32.17 -22.33 -16.40
CA ARG A 2 -31.48 -22.83 -15.19
C ARG A 2 -32.16 -22.31 -13.93
N SER A 3 -32.02 -23.03 -12.82
CA SER A 3 -32.61 -22.68 -11.52
C SER A 3 -31.64 -22.95 -10.36
N GLY A 4 -31.84 -22.25 -9.26
CA GLY A 4 -31.09 -22.44 -8.02
C GLY A 4 -31.88 -21.94 -6.80
N GLU A 5 -31.75 -22.67 -5.69
CA GLU A 5 -32.32 -22.29 -4.39
C GLU A 5 -31.24 -21.61 -3.53
N HIS A 6 -31.56 -20.44 -2.98
CA HIS A 6 -30.62 -19.61 -2.22
C HIS A 6 -31.13 -19.32 -0.80
N GLY A 7 -32.07 -20.14 -0.30
CA GLY A 7 -32.63 -20.11 1.05
C GLY A 7 -33.66 -19.00 1.23
N SER A 8 -33.26 -17.76 0.99
CA SER A 8 -34.15 -16.59 1.08
C SER A 8 -34.94 -16.35 -0.21
N PHE A 9 -34.47 -16.82 -1.37
CA PHE A 9 -35.15 -16.71 -2.67
C PHE A 9 -34.80 -17.88 -3.61
N THR A 10 -35.68 -18.11 -4.59
CA THR A 10 -35.42 -19.04 -5.70
C THR A 10 -35.09 -18.22 -6.95
N ARG A 11 -33.99 -18.56 -7.63
CA ARG A 11 -33.55 -17.87 -8.84
C ARG A 11 -33.83 -18.72 -10.08
N LEU A 12 -34.38 -18.08 -11.11
CA LEU A 12 -34.43 -18.60 -12.48
C LEU A 12 -33.50 -17.77 -13.36
N ALA A 13 -32.72 -18.44 -14.22
CA ALA A 13 -31.85 -17.79 -15.19
C ALA A 13 -32.18 -18.28 -16.61
N LEU A 14 -32.41 -17.34 -17.50
CA LEU A 14 -32.74 -17.56 -18.91
C LEU A 14 -31.66 -16.91 -19.79
N ASP A 15 -31.07 -17.69 -20.69
CA ASP A 15 -30.20 -17.13 -21.72
C ASP A 15 -31.08 -16.42 -22.76
N ILE A 16 -30.86 -15.12 -22.96
CA ILE A 16 -31.64 -14.28 -23.88
C ILE A 16 -30.74 -13.59 -24.93
N PRO A 17 -31.24 -13.34 -26.15
CA PRO A 17 -30.59 -12.45 -27.11
C PRO A 17 -30.41 -11.03 -26.53
N ALA A 18 -29.34 -10.34 -26.94
CA ALA A 18 -28.97 -9.03 -26.39
C ALA A 18 -29.97 -7.90 -26.70
N ASP A 19 -30.82 -8.09 -27.69
CA ASP A 19 -31.82 -7.14 -28.19
C ASP A 19 -33.26 -7.48 -27.75
N LEU A 20 -33.44 -8.47 -26.85
CA LEU A 20 -34.77 -8.95 -26.47
C LEU A 20 -35.41 -8.03 -25.43
N VAL A 21 -36.45 -7.30 -25.84
CA VAL A 21 -37.31 -6.51 -24.93
C VAL A 21 -38.25 -7.45 -24.18
N TRP A 22 -38.34 -7.27 -22.86
CA TRP A 22 -39.18 -8.09 -21.99
C TRP A 22 -39.92 -7.23 -20.95
N ARG A 23 -41.00 -7.79 -20.40
CA ARG A 23 -41.80 -7.15 -19.36
C ARG A 23 -42.22 -8.17 -18.32
N LEU A 24 -42.03 -7.85 -17.05
CA LEU A 24 -42.51 -8.67 -15.95
C LEU A 24 -43.84 -8.12 -15.46
N GLU A 25 -44.86 -8.98 -15.49
CA GLU A 25 -46.19 -8.65 -15.03
C GLU A 25 -46.61 -9.64 -13.94
N GLN A 26 -46.89 -9.13 -12.75
CA GLN A 26 -47.56 -9.90 -11.70
C GLN A 26 -48.87 -9.17 -11.43
N VAL A 27 -50.00 -9.79 -11.76
CA VAL A 27 -51.36 -9.23 -11.53
C VAL A 27 -52.01 -9.91 -10.33
N GLU A 28 -51.67 -11.19 -10.10
CA GLU A 28 -52.20 -12.04 -9.05
C GLU A 28 -51.07 -12.47 -8.11
N ALA A 29 -51.35 -12.64 -6.82
CA ALA A 29 -50.33 -13.01 -5.84
C ALA A 29 -49.69 -14.39 -6.11
N GLU A 30 -50.39 -15.26 -6.85
CA GLU A 30 -49.97 -16.64 -7.14
C GLU A 30 -49.45 -16.82 -8.57
N ARG A 31 -49.33 -15.74 -9.37
CA ARG A 31 -48.94 -15.84 -10.78
C ARG A 31 -48.12 -14.65 -11.26
N VAL A 32 -46.97 -14.98 -11.85
CA VAL A 32 -46.09 -14.04 -12.53
C VAL A 32 -46.02 -14.42 -14.00
N THR A 33 -46.12 -13.44 -14.88
CA THR A 33 -46.00 -13.62 -16.33
C THR A 33 -44.85 -12.77 -16.85
N LEU A 34 -43.91 -13.44 -17.52
CA LEU A 34 -42.81 -12.78 -18.20
C LEU A 34 -43.14 -12.71 -19.70
N HIS A 35 -43.35 -11.50 -20.20
CA HIS A 35 -43.68 -11.21 -21.60
C HIS A 35 -42.43 -10.85 -22.38
N PHE A 36 -42.38 -11.24 -23.66
CA PHE A 36 -41.30 -10.94 -24.58
C PHE A 36 -41.87 -10.28 -25.84
N GLU A 37 -41.26 -9.21 -26.31
CA GLU A 37 -41.67 -8.56 -27.58
C GLU A 37 -41.10 -9.31 -28.81
N ARG A 38 -41.20 -10.64 -28.81
CA ARG A 38 -40.77 -11.54 -29.88
C ARG A 38 -41.49 -12.88 -29.77
N ASP A 39 -42.14 -13.30 -30.86
CA ASP A 39 -42.80 -14.61 -30.94
C ASP A 39 -41.82 -15.74 -31.29
N GLY A 40 -42.22 -16.98 -31.02
CA GLY A 40 -41.49 -18.18 -31.43
C GLY A 40 -40.30 -18.57 -30.56
N LEU A 41 -40.15 -17.98 -29.37
CA LEU A 41 -39.12 -18.41 -28.41
C LEU A 41 -39.45 -19.82 -27.88
N ARG A 42 -38.42 -20.65 -27.75
CA ARG A 42 -38.52 -22.00 -27.19
C ARG A 42 -37.89 -22.03 -25.81
N PHE A 43 -38.69 -22.38 -24.82
CA PHE A 43 -38.25 -22.50 -23.43
C PHE A 43 -38.06 -23.97 -23.08
N ASP A 44 -36.84 -24.35 -22.73
CA ASP A 44 -36.58 -25.66 -22.12
C ASP A 44 -36.67 -25.53 -20.59
N THR A 45 -37.79 -26.01 -20.04
CA THR A 45 -38.10 -26.05 -18.60
C THR A 45 -37.85 -27.43 -17.97
N SER A 46 -37.38 -28.42 -18.76
CA SER A 46 -37.34 -29.83 -18.34
C SER A 46 -36.47 -30.08 -17.11
N ALA A 47 -35.34 -29.36 -16.99
CA ALA A 47 -34.39 -29.49 -15.88
C ALA A 47 -34.57 -28.45 -14.76
N VAL A 48 -35.62 -27.63 -14.80
CA VAL A 48 -35.80 -26.54 -13.81
C VAL A 48 -36.05 -27.11 -12.42
N PHE A 49 -36.88 -28.14 -12.28
CA PHE A 49 -37.21 -28.71 -10.97
C PHE A 49 -36.19 -29.77 -10.48
N ASP A 50 -35.06 -29.93 -11.18
CA ASP A 50 -33.97 -30.83 -10.74
C ASP A 50 -33.19 -30.25 -9.55
N ARG A 51 -33.19 -28.91 -9.41
CA ARG A 51 -32.35 -28.17 -8.45
C ARG A 51 -33.13 -27.30 -7.46
N ILE A 52 -34.44 -27.18 -7.62
CA ILE A 52 -35.33 -26.42 -6.74
C ILE A 52 -36.54 -27.30 -6.40
N ASP A 53 -37.11 -27.11 -5.21
CA ASP A 53 -38.38 -27.75 -4.86
C ASP A 53 -39.58 -26.89 -5.33
N GLN A 54 -40.80 -27.41 -5.10
CA GLN A 54 -42.03 -26.70 -5.47
C GLN A 54 -42.57 -25.79 -4.36
N SER A 55 -41.75 -25.43 -3.37
CA SER A 55 -42.18 -24.59 -2.23
C SER A 55 -42.49 -23.16 -2.64
N ARG A 56 -41.79 -22.63 -3.65
CA ARG A 56 -41.97 -21.26 -4.16
C ARG A 56 -42.53 -21.21 -5.57
N ILE A 57 -42.04 -22.06 -6.47
CA ILE A 57 -42.52 -22.15 -7.85
C ILE A 57 -43.29 -23.45 -8.03
N ARG A 58 -44.55 -23.35 -8.43
CA ARG A 58 -45.41 -24.52 -8.66
C ARG A 58 -45.18 -25.11 -10.04
N THR A 59 -45.28 -24.26 -11.07
CA THR A 59 -45.23 -24.67 -12.48
C THR A 59 -44.71 -23.54 -13.36
N LEU A 60 -44.05 -23.93 -14.45
CA LEU A 60 -43.61 -23.04 -15.52
C LEU A 60 -44.28 -23.44 -16.82
N THR A 61 -45.07 -22.55 -17.40
CA THR A 61 -45.85 -22.81 -18.61
C THR A 61 -45.51 -21.79 -19.69
N PRO A 62 -44.70 -22.17 -20.70
CA PRO A 62 -44.48 -21.34 -21.87
C PRO A 62 -45.77 -21.17 -22.69
N SER A 63 -45.98 -19.97 -23.24
CA SER A 63 -47.07 -19.69 -24.18
C SER A 63 -46.90 -20.48 -25.48
N ALA A 64 -48.01 -20.89 -26.10
CA ALA A 64 -48.00 -21.59 -27.38
C ALA A 64 -47.43 -20.73 -28.53
N ALA A 65 -47.53 -19.40 -28.42
CA ALA A 65 -46.93 -18.46 -29.37
C ALA A 65 -45.44 -18.20 -29.10
N GLY A 66 -44.91 -18.63 -27.94
CA GLY A 66 -43.51 -18.41 -27.56
C GLY A 66 -43.18 -16.95 -27.21
N ASP A 67 -44.20 -16.16 -26.85
CA ASP A 67 -44.15 -14.73 -26.53
C ASP A 67 -44.25 -14.44 -25.02
N ALA A 68 -44.53 -15.46 -24.21
CA ALA A 68 -44.62 -15.33 -22.76
C ALA A 68 -44.24 -16.62 -22.03
N LEU A 69 -43.79 -16.47 -20.79
CA LEU A 69 -43.57 -17.55 -19.84
C LEU A 69 -44.40 -17.27 -18.57
N GLN A 70 -45.38 -18.13 -18.30
CA GLN A 70 -46.19 -18.07 -17.09
C GLN A 70 -45.54 -18.89 -15.97
N ILE A 71 -45.50 -18.30 -14.78
CA ILE A 71 -44.88 -18.84 -13.57
C ILE A 71 -45.94 -18.84 -12.48
N ASP A 72 -46.48 -20.02 -12.16
CA ASP A 72 -47.42 -20.15 -11.05
C ASP A 72 -46.63 -20.37 -9.75
N LEU A 73 -46.95 -19.60 -8.71
CA LEU A 73 -46.26 -19.60 -7.43
C LEU A 73 -47.01 -20.43 -6.39
N SER A 74 -46.27 -21.10 -5.51
CA SER A 74 -46.81 -21.87 -4.37
C SER A 74 -46.87 -21.07 -3.07
N CYS A 75 -46.40 -19.81 -3.10
CA CYS A 75 -46.26 -18.93 -1.95
C CYS A 75 -46.76 -17.52 -2.26
N ARG A 76 -47.02 -16.72 -1.22
CA ARG A 76 -47.16 -15.26 -1.36
C ARG A 76 -45.78 -14.66 -1.57
N CYS A 77 -45.41 -14.57 -2.83
CA CYS A 77 -44.07 -14.20 -3.26
C CYS A 77 -44.13 -13.08 -4.30
N VAL A 78 -43.06 -12.29 -4.35
CA VAL A 78 -42.84 -11.22 -5.33
C VAL A 78 -41.67 -11.65 -6.21
N ALA A 79 -41.78 -11.36 -7.50
CA ALA A 79 -40.71 -11.63 -8.44
C ALA A 79 -39.99 -10.32 -8.82
N ASP A 80 -38.66 -10.36 -8.82
CA ASP A 80 -37.78 -9.27 -9.25
C ASP A 80 -36.92 -9.76 -10.42
N ALA A 81 -36.76 -8.95 -11.46
CA ALA A 81 -36.11 -9.34 -12.70
C ALA A 81 -35.08 -8.31 -13.16
N PHE A 82 -33.92 -8.80 -13.60
CA PHE A 82 -32.87 -7.96 -14.16
C PHE A 82 -32.03 -8.71 -15.20
N THR A 83 -31.33 -7.96 -16.05
CA THR A 83 -30.44 -8.54 -17.07
C THR A 83 -28.99 -8.50 -16.59
N LEU A 84 -28.30 -9.65 -16.59
CA LEU A 84 -26.88 -9.77 -16.28
C LEU A 84 -26.06 -9.83 -17.58
N GLN A 85 -25.10 -8.92 -17.72
CA GLN A 85 -24.20 -8.80 -18.89
C GLN A 85 -24.92 -8.72 -20.26
N GLY A 86 -26.17 -8.22 -20.28
CA GLY A 86 -26.96 -8.07 -21.51
C GLY A 86 -27.33 -9.37 -22.22
N ARG A 87 -27.08 -10.55 -21.63
CA ARG A 87 -27.29 -11.87 -22.29
C ARG A 87 -27.99 -12.91 -21.43
N MET A 88 -28.18 -12.63 -20.14
CA MET A 88 -28.90 -13.51 -19.23
C MET A 88 -29.98 -12.71 -18.50
N LEU A 89 -31.22 -13.15 -18.60
CA LEU A 89 -32.33 -12.64 -17.80
C LEU A 89 -32.46 -13.46 -16.53
N VAL A 90 -32.32 -12.79 -15.40
CA VAL A 90 -32.38 -13.39 -14.07
C VAL A 90 -33.69 -12.96 -13.40
N LEU A 91 -34.41 -13.92 -12.83
CA LEU A 91 -35.66 -13.71 -12.10
C LEU A 91 -35.54 -14.32 -10.71
N ASP A 92 -35.66 -13.49 -9.68
CA ASP A 92 -35.62 -13.88 -8.27
C ASP A 92 -37.01 -13.86 -7.64
N ILE A 93 -37.38 -14.95 -6.98
CA ILE A 93 -38.70 -15.13 -6.37
C ILE A 93 -38.56 -15.18 -4.85
N LEU A 94 -39.02 -14.11 -4.20
CA LEU A 94 -38.83 -13.84 -2.77
C LEU A 94 -40.18 -13.86 -2.04
N PRO A 95 -40.26 -14.23 -0.74
CA PRO A 95 -41.48 -14.13 0.04
C PRO A 95 -41.80 -12.66 0.29
N GLY A 96 -43.04 -12.23 0.05
CA GLY A 96 -43.39 -10.82 0.20
C GLY A 96 -44.86 -10.52 -0.06
N THR A 97 -45.32 -9.37 0.41
CA THR A 97 -46.66 -8.86 0.10
C THR A 97 -46.62 -8.13 -1.23
N PHE A 98 -47.19 -8.76 -2.25
CA PHE A 98 -47.37 -8.21 -3.58
C PHE A 98 -48.23 -6.92 -3.56
N ALA A 99 -47.74 -5.88 -4.24
CA ALA A 99 -48.50 -4.69 -4.62
C ALA A 99 -48.44 -4.57 -6.15
N PRO A 100 -49.59 -4.51 -6.87
CA PRO A 100 -49.61 -4.52 -8.32
C PRO A 100 -48.93 -3.28 -8.88
N THR A 101 -47.69 -3.43 -9.35
CA THR A 101 -46.96 -2.42 -10.10
C THR A 101 -46.33 -3.10 -11.30
N PRO A 102 -46.73 -2.78 -12.55
CA PRO A 102 -46.09 -3.35 -13.73
C PRO A 102 -44.64 -2.85 -13.81
N GLN A 103 -43.68 -3.77 -13.89
CA GLN A 103 -42.28 -3.44 -14.15
C GLN A 103 -41.98 -3.65 -15.63
N ILE A 104 -41.87 -2.54 -16.37
CA ILE A 104 -41.42 -2.53 -17.75
C ILE A 104 -39.93 -2.21 -17.74
N VAL A 105 -39.11 -3.16 -18.21
CA VAL A 105 -37.67 -2.95 -18.40
C VAL A 105 -37.40 -3.11 -19.90
N GLU A 106 -37.38 -2.01 -20.63
CA GLU A 106 -36.97 -2.01 -22.03
C GLU A 106 -35.48 -2.37 -22.12
N ALA A 107 -35.13 -3.30 -23.02
CA ALA A 107 -33.74 -3.49 -23.41
C ALA A 107 -33.23 -2.15 -23.98
N PRO A 108 -31.96 -1.77 -23.76
CA PRO A 108 -31.45 -0.50 -24.27
C PRO A 108 -31.65 -0.51 -25.78
N ALA A 109 -32.45 0.44 -26.30
CA ALA A 109 -32.52 0.64 -27.73
C ALA A 109 -31.11 1.01 -28.20
N GLU A 110 -30.54 0.21 -29.09
CA GLU A 110 -29.50 0.72 -29.99
C GLU A 110 -30.16 1.86 -30.77
N GLU A 111 -29.88 3.10 -30.37
CA GLU A 111 -30.19 4.24 -31.19
C GLU A 111 -29.57 4.00 -32.58
N PRO A 112 -30.36 4.08 -33.66
CA PRO A 112 -29.81 3.92 -34.99
C PRO A 112 -28.75 4.99 -35.16
N ALA A 113 -27.51 4.55 -35.38
CA ALA A 113 -26.38 5.40 -35.69
C ALA A 113 -26.79 6.48 -36.69
N GLN A 114 -27.06 7.68 -36.17
CA GLN A 114 -27.11 8.89 -36.97
C GLN A 114 -25.67 9.18 -37.38
N ARG A 115 -25.25 8.52 -38.45
CA ARG A 115 -24.22 9.06 -39.33
C ARG A 115 -24.77 10.36 -39.89
N GLY A 116 -24.43 11.47 -39.26
CA GLY A 116 -24.58 12.80 -39.83
C GLY A 116 -25.02 13.86 -38.83
N GLY A 117 -24.07 14.40 -38.07
CA GLY A 117 -24.11 15.83 -37.72
C GLY A 117 -24.35 16.22 -36.27
N GLU A 118 -23.56 15.73 -35.30
CA GLU A 118 -23.35 16.44 -34.02
C GLU A 118 -21.88 16.33 -33.58
N MET A 119 -20.99 16.98 -34.34
CA MET A 119 -19.59 17.22 -33.96
C MET A 119 -19.32 18.68 -33.59
N THR A 120 -20.35 19.52 -33.53
CA THR A 120 -20.22 20.97 -33.34
C THR A 120 -20.47 21.45 -31.91
N GLY A 121 -20.86 20.58 -30.97
CA GLY A 121 -21.13 20.97 -29.57
C GLY A 121 -20.02 20.66 -28.56
N LEU A 122 -19.03 19.83 -28.92
CA LEU A 122 -17.96 19.39 -28.01
C LEU A 122 -16.83 20.41 -27.81
N LEU A 123 -16.83 21.49 -28.59
CA LEU A 123 -15.80 22.55 -28.56
C LEU A 123 -16.38 23.92 -28.19
N ASP A 124 -17.67 23.99 -27.85
CA ASP A 124 -18.33 25.26 -27.57
C ASP A 124 -17.95 25.75 -26.17
N ILE A 125 -17.34 26.94 -26.10
CA ILE A 125 -16.91 27.58 -24.86
C ILE A 125 -18.08 28.38 -24.30
N ARG A 126 -18.63 27.91 -23.18
CA ARG A 126 -19.66 28.63 -22.43
C ARG A 126 -18.97 29.59 -21.48
N VAL A 127 -19.32 30.88 -21.55
CA VAL A 127 -18.84 31.93 -20.62
C VAL A 127 -20.07 32.58 -19.97
N GLY A 128 -20.15 32.50 -18.64
CA GLY A 128 -21.33 32.91 -17.87
C GLY A 128 -21.32 32.28 -16.48
N GLN A 129 -22.49 32.13 -15.84
CA GLN A 129 -22.59 31.59 -14.48
C GLN A 129 -22.23 30.10 -14.33
N ASN A 130 -22.03 29.37 -15.44
CA ASN A 130 -21.49 28.01 -15.45
C ASN A 130 -20.52 27.84 -16.63
N PRO A 131 -19.27 28.37 -16.52
CA PRO A 131 -18.33 28.37 -17.62
C PRO A 131 -17.74 26.97 -17.83
N GLY A 132 -17.62 26.53 -19.08
CA GLY A 132 -17.13 25.19 -19.43
C GLY A 132 -17.19 24.90 -20.93
N ILE A 133 -16.54 23.82 -21.35
CA ILE A 133 -16.51 23.38 -22.76
C ILE A 133 -17.37 22.12 -22.89
N GLY A 134 -18.28 22.12 -23.86
CA GLY A 134 -19.20 21.00 -24.08
C GLY A 134 -20.61 21.22 -23.50
N PRO A 135 -21.53 20.26 -23.74
CA PRO A 135 -22.97 20.43 -23.48
C PRO A 135 -23.27 20.67 -22.00
N ASP A 136 -24.38 21.37 -21.75
CA ASP A 136 -24.83 21.74 -20.41
C ASP A 136 -25.15 20.47 -19.59
N PRO A 137 -24.63 20.30 -18.36
CA PRO A 137 -25.03 19.19 -17.51
C PRO A 137 -26.51 19.35 -17.14
N SER A 138 -27.39 18.78 -17.95
CA SER A 138 -28.78 18.57 -17.56
C SER A 138 -28.79 17.54 -16.43
N GLY A 139 -29.20 17.98 -15.24
CA GLY A 139 -29.25 17.13 -14.06
C GLY A 139 -30.20 15.96 -14.27
N SER A 140 -29.68 14.74 -14.10
CA SER A 140 -30.49 13.53 -14.07
C SER A 140 -31.58 13.64 -12.99
N PRO A 141 -32.85 13.34 -13.30
CA PRO A 141 -33.99 13.48 -12.39
C PRO A 141 -34.00 12.48 -11.21
N LEU A 142 -32.94 11.68 -11.04
CA LEU A 142 -32.81 10.64 -10.02
C LEU A 142 -31.81 11.00 -8.90
N LEU A 143 -31.25 12.22 -8.89
CA LEU A 143 -30.43 12.72 -7.78
C LEU A 143 -31.17 13.84 -7.03
N PRO A 144 -31.35 13.75 -5.69
CA PRO A 144 -31.90 14.84 -4.93
C PRO A 144 -30.90 16.01 -4.91
N ALA A 145 -31.35 17.19 -5.33
CA ALA A 145 -30.57 18.41 -5.26
C ALA A 145 -30.37 18.81 -3.79
N PHE A 146 -29.15 18.64 -3.28
CA PHE A 146 -28.77 19.19 -1.99
C PHE A 146 -28.59 20.71 -2.11
N MET A 147 -29.59 21.46 -1.64
CA MET A 147 -29.44 22.88 -1.34
C MET A 147 -28.69 23.02 -0.01
N PRO A 148 -27.64 23.86 0.10
CA PRO A 148 -27.01 24.14 1.38
C PRO A 148 -27.97 25.03 2.19
N THR A 149 -28.68 24.44 3.15
CA THR A 149 -29.44 25.21 4.13
C THR A 149 -28.48 25.93 5.08
N GLN A 150 -28.77 27.21 5.27
CA GLN A 150 -28.08 28.10 6.20
C GLN A 150 -28.00 27.45 7.58
N ARG A 151 -26.82 27.57 8.21
CA ARG A 151 -26.59 27.26 9.63
C ARG A 151 -27.58 28.07 10.48
N GLU A 152 -28.66 27.44 10.93
CA GLU A 152 -29.42 27.90 12.07
C GLU A 152 -28.68 27.51 13.36
N ALA A 153 -28.30 28.54 14.12
CA ALA A 153 -27.71 28.39 15.43
C ALA A 153 -28.70 27.74 16.39
N LEU A 154 -28.39 26.52 16.84
CA LEU A 154 -29.11 25.84 17.91
C LEU A 154 -28.76 26.50 19.25
N THR A 155 -29.51 27.52 19.63
CA THR A 155 -29.55 28.04 21.01
C THR A 155 -30.79 27.52 21.74
N THR A 156 -30.68 26.35 22.35
CA THR A 156 -31.48 25.94 23.51
C THR A 156 -30.67 24.95 24.35
N PRO A 157 -30.34 25.26 25.61
CA PRO A 157 -29.71 24.29 26.50
C PRO A 157 -30.77 23.31 27.01
N ALA A 158 -30.47 22.01 26.89
CA ALA A 158 -31.22 20.97 27.57
C ALA A 158 -30.94 21.04 29.10
N PRO A 159 -31.90 20.68 29.97
CA PRO A 159 -31.68 20.66 31.41
C PRO A 159 -30.71 19.52 31.76
N GLU A 160 -29.62 19.88 32.45
CA GLU A 160 -28.61 18.93 32.94
C GLU A 160 -29.20 18.04 34.06
N PRO A 161 -28.86 16.74 34.08
CA PRO A 161 -29.15 15.89 35.23
C PRO A 161 -28.24 16.27 36.41
N ASP A 162 -28.83 16.34 37.60
CA ASP A 162 -28.15 16.65 38.86
C ASP A 162 -27.18 15.50 39.21
N LEU A 163 -25.90 15.69 38.92
CA LEU A 163 -24.83 14.73 39.23
C LEU A 163 -24.20 15.10 40.58
N GLU A 164 -24.37 14.24 41.58
CA GLU A 164 -23.69 14.31 42.88
C GLU A 164 -22.15 14.45 42.68
N PRO A 165 -21.51 15.47 43.29
CA PRO A 165 -20.06 15.66 43.19
C PRO A 165 -19.30 14.43 43.71
N GLY A 166 -18.40 13.86 42.90
CA GLY A 166 -17.58 12.70 43.24
C GLY A 166 -17.88 11.44 42.43
N ARG A 167 -19.14 11.26 41.98
CA ARG A 167 -19.54 10.01 41.29
C ARG A 167 -19.15 10.00 39.82
N PHE A 168 -19.20 11.17 39.17
CA PHE A 168 -18.70 11.32 37.81
C PHE A 168 -17.17 11.26 37.77
N GLU A 169 -16.46 11.85 38.74
CA GLU A 169 -15.01 11.71 38.81
C GLU A 169 -14.56 10.26 39.04
N GLN A 170 -15.28 9.49 39.86
CA GLN A 170 -15.00 8.05 40.03
C GLN A 170 -15.29 7.25 38.76
N MET A 171 -16.44 7.45 38.13
CA MET A 171 -16.79 6.74 36.90
C MET A 171 -15.83 7.10 35.76
N LEU A 172 -15.40 8.36 35.67
CA LEU A 172 -14.42 8.81 34.70
C LEU A 172 -13.02 8.25 35.00
N ALA A 173 -12.59 8.23 36.27
CA ALA A 173 -11.32 7.64 36.67
C ALA A 173 -11.29 6.12 36.41
N GLU A 174 -12.40 5.44 36.65
CA GLU A 174 -12.54 4.00 36.43
C GLU A 174 -12.55 3.68 34.92
N GLN A 175 -13.29 4.45 34.11
CA GLN A 175 -13.29 4.33 32.64
C GLN A 175 -11.93 4.69 32.02
N LEU A 176 -11.24 5.71 32.53
CA LEU A 176 -9.88 6.07 32.11
C LEU A 176 -8.86 4.99 32.51
N ALA A 177 -8.99 4.39 33.70
CA ALA A 177 -8.12 3.31 34.14
C ALA A 177 -8.35 2.03 33.33
N THR A 178 -9.59 1.68 33.00
CA THR A 178 -9.92 0.58 32.08
C THR A 178 -9.36 0.86 30.69
N ALA A 179 -9.60 2.04 30.12
CA ALA A 179 -9.09 2.38 28.80
C ALA A 179 -7.55 2.48 28.75
N ALA A 180 -6.88 2.82 29.86
CA ALA A 180 -5.43 2.76 29.97
C ALA A 180 -4.90 1.33 30.09
N THR A 181 -5.64 0.43 30.75
CA THR A 181 -5.31 -0.99 30.86
C THR A 181 -5.52 -1.72 29.52
N ASP A 182 -6.51 -1.28 28.74
CA ASP A 182 -6.83 -1.81 27.41
C ASP A 182 -5.99 -1.15 26.28
N GLY A 183 -5.05 -0.25 26.60
CA GLY A 183 -4.17 0.41 25.63
C GLY A 183 -4.86 1.46 24.72
N LEU A 184 -6.09 1.86 25.04
CA LEU A 184 -6.90 2.78 24.23
C LEU A 184 -6.55 4.28 24.44
N LEU A 185 -5.68 4.60 25.40
CA LEU A 185 -5.29 5.98 25.73
C LEU A 185 -3.77 6.17 25.64
N LYS A 186 -3.34 7.15 24.83
CA LYS A 186 -1.95 7.62 24.78
C LYS A 186 -1.77 8.81 25.73
N PRO A 187 -0.91 8.73 26.78
CA PRO A 187 -0.69 9.84 27.68
C PRO A 187 0.06 10.97 26.98
N ALA A 188 -0.53 12.17 26.94
CA ALA A 188 0.18 13.38 26.54
C ALA A 188 1.10 13.83 27.70
N VAL A 189 2.31 13.29 27.76
CA VAL A 189 3.31 13.74 28.74
C VAL A 189 3.79 15.12 28.32
N ARG A 190 3.23 16.16 28.95
CA ARG A 190 3.83 17.49 28.96
C ARG A 190 4.94 17.49 30.00
N ASP A 191 6.16 17.87 29.61
CA ASP A 191 7.30 18.02 30.51
C ASP A 191 6.92 18.83 31.76
N LEU A 192 6.76 18.15 32.89
CA LEU A 192 6.61 18.79 34.18
C LEU A 192 8.01 19.15 34.70
N PRO A 193 8.23 20.39 35.16
CA PRO A 193 9.53 20.80 35.70
C PRO A 193 9.89 19.94 36.92
N ARG A 194 11.11 19.40 36.89
CA ARG A 194 11.75 18.59 37.95
C ARG A 194 11.48 19.22 39.33
N ALA A 195 10.74 18.52 40.18
CA ALA A 195 10.60 18.88 41.58
C ALA A 195 11.96 18.72 42.29
N ALA A 196 12.32 19.72 43.10
CA ALA A 196 13.55 19.71 43.88
C ALA A 196 13.55 18.57 44.93
N PRO A 197 14.74 18.06 45.34
CA PRO A 197 14.83 16.94 46.27
C PRO A 197 14.30 17.34 47.65
N ILE A 198 13.41 16.53 48.20
CA ILE A 198 12.97 16.60 49.59
C ILE A 198 14.11 16.03 50.45
N PRO A 199 14.52 16.68 51.56
CA PRO A 199 15.51 16.11 52.47
C PRO A 199 14.89 14.95 53.26
N ASP A 200 15.24 13.72 52.92
CA ASP A 200 14.87 12.54 53.71
C ASP A 200 15.69 12.46 55.00
N GLY A 201 15.06 12.83 56.10
CA GLY A 201 15.55 12.55 57.44
C GLY A 201 15.13 11.17 57.91
N HIS A 202 15.67 10.09 57.35
CA HIS A 202 15.66 8.75 57.97
C HIS A 202 16.93 7.99 57.54
N ALA A 203 17.84 7.78 58.50
CA ALA A 203 19.04 6.98 58.30
C ALA A 203 18.69 5.48 58.16
N PRO A 204 19.22 4.77 57.15
CA PRO A 204 19.17 3.32 57.11
C PRO A 204 20.25 2.72 58.02
N PRO A 205 20.03 1.52 58.61
CA PRO A 205 21.03 0.88 59.43
C PRO A 205 22.20 0.41 58.57
N THR A 206 23.40 0.69 59.08
CA THR A 206 24.69 0.24 58.57
C THR A 206 24.82 -1.28 58.66
N GLY A 207 24.90 -1.94 57.51
CA GLY A 207 25.34 -3.32 57.36
C GLY A 207 26.40 -3.40 56.26
N ILE A 208 27.65 -3.56 56.66
CA ILE A 208 28.82 -3.62 55.77
C ILE A 208 28.90 -5.01 55.12
N ARG A 209 28.99 -5.08 53.79
CA ARG A 209 29.81 -6.06 53.07
C ARG A 209 30.24 -5.52 51.70
N ALA A 210 31.49 -5.80 51.36
CA ALA A 210 32.32 -5.09 50.40
C ALA A 210 32.10 -5.52 48.94
N ASP A 211 32.14 -4.53 48.04
CA ASP A 211 32.36 -4.72 46.61
C ASP A 211 33.82 -5.14 46.30
N PRO A 212 34.07 -5.99 45.29
CA PRO A 212 35.35 -6.05 44.61
C PRO A 212 35.46 -4.92 43.55
N PRO A 213 36.66 -4.39 43.28
CA PRO A 213 36.84 -3.23 42.43
C PRO A 213 36.92 -3.62 40.95
N GLY A 214 36.15 -2.96 40.09
CA GLY A 214 36.37 -2.98 38.64
C GLY A 214 35.11 -2.79 37.81
N GLY A 215 34.72 -1.53 37.55
CA GLY A 215 33.68 -1.19 36.58
C GLY A 215 33.76 0.29 36.23
N ALA A 216 34.16 0.57 34.99
CA ALA A 216 34.34 1.92 34.47
C ALA A 216 33.02 2.71 34.45
N HIS A 217 33.10 3.98 34.87
CA HIS A 217 32.05 4.97 34.68
C HIS A 217 31.78 5.24 33.20
N LEU A 218 30.52 5.14 32.76
CA LEU A 218 29.98 5.82 31.58
C LEU A 218 28.50 6.17 31.83
N PRO A 219 28.17 7.35 32.39
CA PRO A 219 26.82 7.90 32.31
C PRO A 219 26.77 8.87 31.12
N GLY A 220 26.17 8.44 30.00
CA GLY A 220 26.01 9.33 28.84
C GLY A 220 25.28 8.73 27.63
N SER A 221 25.09 7.41 27.55
CA SER A 221 24.44 6.77 26.38
C SER A 221 22.97 6.40 26.59
N ILE A 222 22.42 6.59 27.79
CA ILE A 222 21.07 6.10 28.16
C ILE A 222 19.97 7.09 27.74
N GLU A 223 20.25 8.40 27.72
CA GLU A 223 19.22 9.41 27.37
C GLU A 223 18.90 9.45 25.88
N ALA A 224 19.83 9.06 25.00
CA ALA A 224 19.62 9.11 23.55
C ALA A 224 18.76 7.95 23.00
N THR A 225 18.60 6.85 23.74
CA THR A 225 17.86 5.66 23.28
C THR A 225 16.38 5.67 23.66
N LEU A 226 15.96 6.57 24.55
CA LEU A 226 14.60 6.62 25.11
C LEU A 226 13.67 7.63 24.41
N ALA A 227 14.21 8.52 23.58
CA ALA A 227 13.45 9.65 23.02
C ALA A 227 12.65 9.35 21.74
N GLY A 228 12.55 8.08 21.30
CA GLY A 228 11.92 7.75 20.02
C GLY A 228 11.26 6.37 19.92
N ARG A 229 10.85 5.75 21.03
CA ARG A 229 10.25 4.40 21.00
C ARG A 229 8.84 4.38 21.58
N ASP A 230 7.98 3.59 20.94
CA ASP A 230 6.58 3.41 21.31
C ASP A 230 6.49 2.61 22.63
N PRO A 231 5.81 3.11 23.67
CA PRO A 231 5.70 2.44 24.97
C PRO A 231 4.96 1.09 24.94
N ASP A 232 4.28 0.73 23.84
CA ASP A 232 3.62 -0.57 23.66
C ASP A 232 4.58 -1.73 23.28
N ASP A 233 5.85 -1.43 22.97
CA ASP A 233 6.84 -2.47 22.65
C ASP A 233 7.41 -3.11 23.94
N LEU A 234 6.70 -4.12 24.45
CA LEU A 234 7.14 -4.91 25.60
C LEU A 234 8.48 -5.64 25.36
N GLN A 235 8.96 -5.74 24.12
CA GLN A 235 10.29 -6.31 23.81
C GLN A 235 11.43 -5.29 24.01
N ALA A 236 11.13 -4.01 24.22
CA ALA A 236 12.09 -2.94 24.44
C ALA A 236 12.43 -2.68 25.93
N HIS A 237 12.10 -3.58 26.85
CA HIS A 237 12.50 -3.45 28.25
C HIS A 237 14.03 -3.53 28.41
N VAL A 238 14.67 -2.36 28.49
CA VAL A 238 16.09 -2.26 28.89
C VAL A 238 16.20 -2.71 30.36
N ARG A 239 16.59 -3.96 30.56
CA ARG A 239 16.96 -4.48 31.90
C ARG A 239 18.24 -3.77 32.34
N ILE A 240 18.11 -2.80 33.24
CA ILE A 240 19.25 -2.15 33.89
C ILE A 240 19.86 -3.14 34.89
N GLY A 241 20.76 -4.00 34.42
CA GLY A 241 21.42 -5.01 35.25
C GLY A 241 21.93 -6.24 34.52
N GLY A 242 22.62 -6.11 33.39
CA GLY A 242 23.21 -7.25 32.66
C GLY A 242 22.18 -8.21 32.04
N ILE A 243 22.59 -8.94 31.00
CA ILE A 243 21.74 -9.97 30.38
C ILE A 243 21.81 -11.21 31.27
N ALA A 244 20.80 -11.43 32.12
CA ALA A 244 20.63 -12.67 32.85
C ALA A 244 19.93 -13.69 31.93
N CYS A 245 20.70 -14.59 31.33
CA CYS A 245 20.18 -15.65 30.48
C CYS A 245 19.32 -16.63 31.30
N VAL A 246 18.18 -17.08 30.75
CA VAL A 246 17.42 -18.19 31.32
C VAL A 246 18.31 -19.42 31.39
N SER A 247 18.21 -20.17 32.49
CA SER A 247 19.09 -21.31 32.72
C SER A 247 18.82 -22.43 31.70
N ALA A 248 19.87 -23.14 31.28
CA ALA A 248 19.72 -24.26 30.34
C ALA A 248 18.83 -25.39 30.93
N SER A 249 18.81 -25.59 32.24
CA SER A 249 17.95 -26.59 32.90
C SER A 249 16.47 -26.26 32.80
N ASP A 250 16.09 -24.98 32.78
CA ASP A 250 14.70 -24.57 32.62
C ASP A 250 14.21 -24.69 31.17
N LEU A 251 15.13 -24.93 30.23
CA LEU A 251 14.89 -25.01 28.79
C LEU A 251 15.25 -26.39 28.20
N ASP A 252 15.50 -27.40 29.03
CA ASP A 252 15.76 -28.79 28.60
C ASP A 252 14.45 -29.47 28.16
N VAL A 253 13.87 -28.99 27.05
CA VAL A 253 12.63 -29.51 26.46
C VAL A 253 12.76 -30.97 26.08
N ALA A 254 13.96 -31.40 25.69
CA ALA A 254 14.27 -32.79 25.37
C ALA A 254 14.07 -33.75 26.57
N SER A 255 14.17 -33.24 27.80
CA SER A 255 13.94 -34.03 29.02
C SER A 255 12.48 -34.27 29.36
N TRP A 256 11.57 -33.44 28.85
CA TRP A 256 10.19 -33.39 29.33
C TRP A 256 9.31 -34.55 28.85
N GLY A 257 9.81 -35.39 27.94
CA GLY A 257 9.12 -36.57 27.40
C GLY A 257 9.92 -37.88 27.45
N ARG A 258 10.92 -37.99 28.35
CA ARG A 258 11.96 -39.04 28.26
C ARG A 258 11.56 -40.42 28.80
N GLU A 259 10.56 -40.54 29.66
CA GLU A 259 10.34 -41.77 30.45
C GLU A 259 9.28 -42.71 29.89
N THR A 260 8.32 -42.20 29.11
CA THR A 260 7.18 -42.95 28.56
C THR A 260 6.74 -42.36 27.23
N THR A 261 5.98 -43.12 26.45
CA THR A 261 5.38 -42.61 25.22
C THR A 261 4.23 -41.63 25.56
N PHE A 262 3.97 -40.64 24.71
CA PHE A 262 3.00 -39.57 25.03
C PHE A 262 1.56 -40.06 25.19
N ASP A 263 1.21 -41.19 24.57
CA ASP A 263 -0.05 -41.90 24.75
C ASP A 263 -0.22 -42.52 26.14
N GLU A 264 0.87 -42.70 26.89
CA GLU A 264 0.84 -43.13 28.30
C GLU A 264 1.00 -41.93 29.25
N LEU A 265 1.96 -41.04 28.96
CA LEU A 265 2.30 -39.90 29.81
C LEU A 265 1.15 -38.91 29.97
N ILE A 266 0.49 -38.51 28.87
CA ILE A 266 -0.57 -37.50 28.93
C ILE A 266 -1.80 -38.01 29.70
N PRO A 267 -2.33 -39.24 29.45
CA PRO A 267 -3.41 -39.79 30.28
C PRO A 267 -3.04 -39.96 31.75
N GLU A 268 -1.80 -40.39 32.06
CA GLU A 268 -1.32 -40.51 33.43
C GLU A 268 -1.38 -39.15 34.14
N LEU A 269 -0.76 -38.11 33.56
CA LEU A 269 -0.76 -36.75 34.11
C LEU A 269 -2.18 -36.22 34.27
N ARG A 270 -3.03 -36.40 33.26
CA ARG A 270 -4.42 -35.96 33.27
C ARG A 270 -5.23 -36.62 34.39
N SER A 271 -4.98 -37.90 34.69
CA SER A 271 -5.67 -38.63 35.76
C SER A 271 -5.32 -38.14 37.16
N ARG A 272 -4.16 -37.49 37.32
CA ARG A 272 -3.65 -36.96 38.60
C ARG A 272 -3.80 -35.44 38.73
N LEU A 273 -4.28 -34.77 37.67
CA LEU A 273 -4.37 -33.30 37.63
C LEU A 273 -5.27 -32.73 38.74
N TYR A 274 -6.31 -33.47 39.12
CA TYR A 274 -7.18 -33.14 40.24
C TYR A 274 -7.05 -34.21 41.32
N GLY A 275 -6.79 -33.77 42.55
CA GLY A 275 -6.76 -34.63 43.72
C GLY A 275 -8.16 -35.04 44.22
N GLU A 276 -8.21 -35.77 45.33
CA GLU A 276 -9.42 -36.32 45.97
C GLU A 276 -10.49 -35.28 46.41
N PHE A 277 -10.17 -33.98 46.34
CA PHE A 277 -11.06 -32.86 46.69
C PHE A 277 -11.28 -31.87 45.53
N ASP A 278 -11.13 -32.31 44.28
CA ASP A 278 -11.19 -31.46 43.08
C ASP A 278 -10.24 -30.24 43.14
N ARG A 279 -9.13 -30.39 43.87
CA ARG A 279 -8.07 -29.39 43.92
C ARG A 279 -7.07 -29.66 42.81
N LEU A 280 -6.76 -28.61 42.05
CA LEU A 280 -5.70 -28.63 41.05
C LEU A 280 -4.37 -28.94 41.73
N ASP A 281 -3.67 -29.98 41.25
CA ASP A 281 -2.29 -30.24 41.61
C ASP A 281 -1.39 -29.43 40.66
N GLU A 282 -0.83 -28.34 41.17
CA GLU A 282 0.00 -27.41 40.39
C GLU A 282 1.28 -28.06 39.84
N GLU A 283 1.87 -29.03 40.52
CA GLU A 283 3.09 -29.69 40.04
C GLU A 283 2.77 -30.64 38.88
N ILE A 284 1.64 -31.34 38.94
CA ILE A 284 1.13 -32.15 37.83
C ILE A 284 0.72 -31.28 36.65
N MET A 285 0.10 -30.13 36.92
CA MET A 285 -0.25 -29.11 35.93
C MET A 285 1.00 -28.64 35.17
N LEU A 286 2.09 -28.28 35.87
CA LEU A 286 3.35 -27.89 35.21
C LEU A 286 4.00 -29.02 34.43
N ALA A 287 4.01 -30.24 34.98
CA ALA A 287 4.54 -31.40 34.27
C ALA A 287 3.77 -31.67 32.96
N MET A 288 2.45 -31.49 32.97
CA MET A 288 1.59 -31.65 31.81
C MET A 288 1.75 -30.50 30.81
N ALA A 289 1.95 -29.27 31.27
CA ALA A 289 2.29 -28.13 30.40
C ALA A 289 3.61 -28.35 29.68
N ARG A 290 4.66 -28.81 30.40
CA ARG A 290 5.96 -29.17 29.82
C ARG A 290 5.84 -30.30 28.79
N ALA A 291 5.04 -31.33 29.09
CA ALA A 291 4.79 -32.41 28.15
C ALA A 291 4.12 -31.91 26.87
N TYR A 292 3.11 -31.04 26.96
CA TYR A 292 2.46 -30.42 25.81
C TYR A 292 3.40 -29.55 24.98
N ILE A 293 4.22 -28.72 25.61
CA ILE A 293 5.24 -27.91 24.92
C ILE A 293 6.21 -28.82 24.15
N SER A 294 6.65 -29.94 24.75
CA SER A 294 7.61 -30.85 24.13
C SER A 294 7.14 -31.52 22.83
N ILE A 295 5.83 -31.54 22.58
CA ILE A 295 5.22 -32.14 21.38
C ILE A 295 4.60 -31.13 20.42
N GLY A 296 4.65 -29.83 20.72
CA GLY A 296 4.10 -28.80 19.83
C GLY A 296 2.73 -28.23 20.22
N PHE A 297 2.18 -28.57 21.39
CA PHE A 297 0.81 -28.21 21.81
C PHE A 297 0.80 -26.99 22.73
N GLY A 298 1.13 -25.83 22.16
CA GLY A 298 1.29 -24.59 22.92
C GLY A 298 -0.02 -24.05 23.48
N ALA A 299 -1.11 -24.12 22.72
CA ALA A 299 -2.42 -23.63 23.15
C ALA A 299 -2.96 -24.40 24.36
N GLU A 300 -2.75 -25.71 24.38
CA GLU A 300 -3.11 -26.61 25.46
C GLU A 300 -2.28 -26.33 26.72
N ALA A 301 -0.98 -26.10 26.55
CA ALA A 301 -0.10 -25.71 27.65
C ALA A 301 -0.52 -24.36 28.25
N ARG A 302 -0.83 -23.35 27.43
CA ARG A 302 -1.31 -22.04 27.91
C ARG A 302 -2.64 -22.15 28.64
N ALA A 303 -3.61 -22.85 28.06
CA ALA A 303 -4.91 -23.06 28.70
C ALA A 303 -4.79 -23.77 30.06
N LEU A 304 -3.78 -24.62 30.22
CA LEU A 304 -3.49 -25.30 31.48
C LEU A 304 -2.83 -24.38 32.51
N LEU A 305 -1.87 -23.55 32.08
CA LEU A 305 -1.22 -22.53 32.93
C LEU A 305 -2.23 -21.47 33.41
N ASP A 306 -3.21 -21.12 32.59
CA ASP A 306 -4.28 -20.16 32.92
C ASP A 306 -5.21 -20.64 34.04
N LEU A 307 -5.21 -21.94 34.39
CA LEU A 307 -5.98 -22.47 35.53
C LEU A 307 -5.42 -22.05 36.89
N ALA A 308 -4.16 -21.60 36.95
CA ALA A 308 -3.49 -21.18 38.18
C ALA A 308 -2.81 -19.80 38.01
N PRO A 309 -3.60 -18.70 37.84
CA PRO A 309 -3.05 -17.38 37.53
C PRO A 309 -2.19 -16.79 38.65
N ASP A 310 -2.37 -17.24 39.90
CA ASP A 310 -1.54 -16.84 41.04
C ASP A 310 -0.11 -17.40 40.95
N ARG A 311 0.12 -18.42 40.11
CA ARG A 311 1.43 -19.01 39.85
C ARG A 311 2.06 -18.38 38.61
N ASN A 312 3.08 -17.57 38.83
CA ASN A 312 3.78 -16.86 37.76
C ASN A 312 4.82 -17.75 37.08
N GLU A 313 4.50 -18.30 35.91
CA GLU A 313 5.38 -19.17 35.11
C GLU A 313 5.65 -18.58 33.71
N PRO A 314 6.34 -17.42 33.63
CA PRO A 314 6.43 -16.65 32.40
C PRO A 314 7.26 -17.37 31.32
N VAL A 315 8.25 -18.20 31.72
CA VAL A 315 9.06 -19.01 30.78
C VAL A 315 8.19 -20.04 30.06
N LEU A 316 7.35 -20.78 30.78
CA LEU A 316 6.47 -21.79 30.16
C LEU A 316 5.40 -21.13 29.30
N MET A 317 4.87 -19.98 29.72
CA MET A 317 3.92 -19.20 28.94
C MET A 317 4.55 -18.70 27.61
N ALA A 318 5.80 -18.23 27.66
CA ALA A 318 6.55 -17.83 26.48
C ALA A 318 6.81 -19.01 25.54
N LEU A 319 7.34 -20.12 26.05
CA LEU A 319 7.60 -21.32 25.24
C LEU A 319 6.33 -21.85 24.57
N ALA A 320 5.23 -21.90 25.30
CA ALA A 320 3.94 -22.33 24.78
C ALA A 320 3.38 -21.37 23.71
N ALA A 321 3.68 -20.07 23.76
CA ALA A 321 3.35 -19.15 22.68
C ALA A 321 4.25 -19.38 21.43
N ILE A 322 5.56 -19.48 21.64
CA ILE A 322 6.56 -19.64 20.56
C ILE A 322 6.32 -20.91 19.76
N VAL A 323 6.01 -22.01 20.45
CA VAL A 323 5.71 -23.29 19.81
C VAL A 323 4.49 -23.23 18.88
N ASP A 324 3.49 -22.39 19.19
CA ASP A 324 2.34 -22.12 18.31
C ASP A 324 2.66 -21.10 17.20
N GLY A 325 3.92 -20.71 17.00
CA GLY A 325 4.34 -19.69 16.04
C GLY A 325 3.97 -18.25 16.47
N ARG A 326 3.66 -18.03 17.75
CA ARG A 326 3.35 -16.69 18.29
C ARG A 326 4.60 -16.07 18.92
N PRO A 327 4.79 -14.75 18.82
CA PRO A 327 5.94 -14.11 19.45
C PRO A 327 5.86 -14.17 20.98
N ASP A 328 7.02 -14.05 21.63
CA ASP A 328 7.13 -13.91 23.08
C ASP A 328 6.60 -12.53 23.51
N ARG A 329 5.34 -12.53 23.95
CA ARG A 329 4.70 -11.34 24.55
C ARG A 329 5.04 -11.14 26.03
N THR A 330 5.63 -12.14 26.68
CA THR A 330 6.05 -12.03 28.09
C THR A 330 7.38 -11.29 28.22
N GLY A 331 8.14 -11.19 27.12
CA GLY A 331 9.44 -10.52 27.08
C GLY A 331 10.51 -11.26 27.87
N VAL A 332 10.30 -12.54 28.17
CA VAL A 332 11.25 -13.37 28.92
C VAL A 332 12.53 -13.54 28.14
N PHE A 333 12.46 -13.82 26.83
CA PHE A 333 13.63 -14.08 26.00
C PHE A 333 14.21 -12.83 25.33
N ALA A 334 13.61 -11.66 25.57
CA ALA A 334 14.08 -10.39 25.01
C ALA A 334 15.55 -10.12 25.37
N GLY A 335 16.37 -9.84 24.35
CA GLY A 335 17.80 -9.55 24.51
C GLY A 335 18.69 -10.75 24.84
N GLN A 336 18.19 -12.00 24.77
CA GLN A 336 18.94 -13.21 25.09
C GLN A 336 19.57 -13.92 23.88
N THR A 337 19.57 -13.29 22.71
CA THR A 337 20.10 -13.85 21.45
C THR A 337 21.61 -14.14 21.49
N SER A 338 22.36 -13.45 22.36
CA SER A 338 23.81 -13.63 22.54
C SER A 338 24.18 -14.61 23.66
N CYS A 339 23.20 -15.27 24.28
CA CYS A 339 23.44 -16.21 25.38
C CYS A 339 24.06 -17.51 24.87
N ASP A 340 25.06 -18.04 25.57
CA ASP A 340 25.61 -19.37 25.30
C ASP A 340 24.70 -20.45 25.91
N GLY A 341 23.63 -20.79 25.19
CA GLY A 341 22.67 -21.83 25.58
C GLY A 341 21.33 -21.79 24.82
N PRO A 342 20.35 -22.62 25.22
CA PRO A 342 19.04 -22.71 24.55
C PRO A 342 18.23 -21.41 24.55
N ALA A 343 18.52 -20.49 25.49
CA ALA A 343 17.88 -19.19 25.53
C ALA A 343 18.09 -18.38 24.23
N ALA A 344 19.23 -18.53 23.55
CA ALA A 344 19.47 -17.86 22.27
C ALA A 344 18.52 -18.35 21.17
N LEU A 345 18.22 -19.65 21.13
CA LEU A 345 17.25 -20.22 20.18
C LEU A 345 15.86 -19.63 20.40
N TRP A 346 15.35 -19.69 21.63
CA TRP A 346 14.01 -19.21 21.96
C TRP A 346 13.89 -17.69 21.81
N ALA A 347 14.96 -16.94 22.04
CA ALA A 347 15.02 -15.51 21.77
C ALA A 347 14.86 -15.18 20.28
N VAL A 348 15.53 -15.93 19.40
CA VAL A 348 15.43 -15.72 17.94
C VAL A 348 14.06 -16.11 17.39
N VAL A 349 13.50 -17.25 17.81
CA VAL A 349 12.18 -17.70 17.31
C VAL A 349 11.03 -16.87 17.91
N GLY A 350 11.19 -16.38 19.15
CA GLY A 350 10.16 -15.62 19.85
C GLY A 350 10.14 -14.12 19.57
N SER A 351 11.16 -13.54 18.92
CA SER A 351 11.19 -12.12 18.59
C SER A 351 10.29 -11.78 17.41
N THR A 352 9.61 -10.62 17.44
CA THR A 352 8.96 -10.06 16.25
C THR A 352 9.97 -9.32 15.37
N THR A 353 10.90 -8.61 16.01
CA THR A 353 11.99 -7.85 15.39
C THR A 353 13.15 -7.81 16.38
N LEU A 354 14.39 -7.93 15.89
CA LEU A 354 15.56 -7.69 16.72
C LEU A 354 16.10 -6.27 16.51
N PRO A 355 16.69 -5.64 17.55
CA PRO A 355 17.42 -4.40 17.37
C PRO A 355 18.61 -4.60 16.42
N ASP A 356 18.94 -3.62 15.57
CA ASP A 356 20.10 -3.68 14.65
C ASP A 356 21.44 -4.01 15.34
N SER A 357 21.56 -3.73 16.64
CA SER A 357 22.75 -4.03 17.45
C SER A 357 22.74 -5.43 18.09
N ALA A 358 21.70 -6.22 17.88
CA ALA A 358 21.57 -7.54 18.46
C ALA A 358 22.66 -8.48 17.92
N GLN A 359 23.37 -9.14 18.83
CA GLN A 359 24.30 -10.19 18.46
C GLN A 359 23.62 -11.54 18.66
N ILE A 360 23.74 -12.41 17.66
CA ILE A 360 23.18 -13.76 17.69
C ILE A 360 24.33 -14.75 17.84
N ASP A 361 24.29 -15.58 18.89
CA ASP A 361 25.17 -16.74 18.97
C ASP A 361 24.60 -17.88 18.11
N ALA A 362 24.91 -17.82 16.81
CA ALA A 362 24.45 -18.82 15.84
C ALA A 362 24.86 -20.25 16.20
N ASN A 363 26.01 -20.45 16.87
CA ASN A 363 26.46 -21.78 17.28
C ASN A 363 25.61 -22.31 18.44
N ALA A 364 25.26 -21.47 19.41
CA ALA A 364 24.35 -21.83 20.51
C ALA A 364 22.97 -22.18 19.97
N VAL A 365 22.43 -21.38 19.04
CA VAL A 365 21.15 -21.66 18.36
C VAL A 365 21.17 -23.02 17.66
N LEU A 366 22.21 -23.29 16.87
CA LEU A 366 22.33 -24.55 16.13
C LEU A 366 22.51 -25.77 17.04
N ARG A 367 23.20 -25.64 18.18
CA ARG A 367 23.31 -26.72 19.19
C ARG A 367 21.96 -26.98 19.84
N ALA A 368 21.31 -25.94 20.35
CA ALA A 368 20.02 -26.03 21.01
C ALA A 368 18.93 -26.60 20.08
N PHE A 369 18.95 -26.21 18.80
CA PHE A 369 18.04 -26.76 17.80
C PHE A 369 18.21 -28.28 17.64
N GLU A 370 19.44 -28.81 17.63
CA GLU A 370 19.68 -30.25 17.49
C GLU A 370 19.26 -31.07 18.72
N GLU A 371 19.21 -30.45 19.90
CA GLU A 371 18.75 -31.07 21.13
C GLU A 371 17.22 -31.21 21.16
N LEU A 372 16.47 -30.44 20.37
CA LEU A 372 15.01 -30.50 20.34
C LEU A 372 14.48 -31.86 19.83
N PRO A 373 13.33 -32.33 20.36
CA PRO A 373 12.56 -33.41 19.78
C PRO A 373 12.29 -33.20 18.29
N LEU A 374 12.24 -34.28 17.50
CA LEU A 374 12.09 -34.21 16.05
C LEU A 374 10.87 -33.40 15.62
N GLN A 375 9.74 -33.56 16.31
CA GLN A 375 8.49 -32.86 16.04
C GLN A 375 8.65 -31.34 16.18
N LEU A 376 9.34 -30.87 17.22
CA LEU A 376 9.62 -29.45 17.40
C LEU A 376 10.64 -28.94 16.37
N ARG A 377 11.60 -29.78 15.95
CA ARG A 377 12.51 -29.40 14.85
C ARG A 377 11.79 -29.24 13.52
N GLU A 378 10.81 -30.09 13.23
CA GLU A 378 9.95 -29.98 12.03
C GLU A 378 9.09 -28.71 12.08
N LEU A 379 8.48 -28.43 13.23
CA LEU A 379 7.60 -27.27 13.42
C LEU A 379 8.35 -25.93 13.40
N LEU A 380 9.48 -25.84 14.12
CA LEU A 380 10.20 -24.58 14.33
C LEU A 380 11.31 -24.34 13.29
N GLY A 381 11.83 -25.41 12.66
CA GLY A 381 13.01 -25.34 11.80
C GLY A 381 12.87 -24.38 10.61
N PRO A 382 11.80 -24.46 9.81
CA PRO A 382 11.57 -23.54 8.68
C PRO A 382 11.54 -22.07 9.12
N ASN A 383 10.72 -21.73 10.12
CA ASN A 383 10.59 -20.37 10.64
C ASN A 383 11.92 -19.85 11.23
N LEU A 384 12.59 -20.67 12.05
CA LEU A 384 13.91 -20.35 12.59
C LEU A 384 14.93 -20.05 11.50
N ALA A 385 14.95 -20.84 10.42
CA ALA A 385 15.87 -20.62 9.31
C ALA A 385 15.58 -19.29 8.61
N THR A 386 14.31 -18.98 8.33
CA THR A 386 13.92 -17.68 7.77
C THR A 386 14.34 -16.52 8.66
N ARG A 387 14.09 -16.59 9.97
CA ARG A 387 14.47 -15.54 10.94
C ARG A 387 15.99 -15.35 11.00
N LEU A 388 16.76 -16.44 11.04
CA LEU A 388 18.22 -16.34 11.00
C LEU A 388 18.70 -15.64 9.73
N ALA A 389 18.07 -15.87 8.58
CA ALA A 389 18.46 -15.18 7.35
C ALA A 389 18.07 -13.70 7.35
N GLU A 390 16.88 -13.35 7.85
CA GLU A 390 16.42 -11.96 8.02
C GLU A 390 17.38 -11.16 8.92
N GLU A 391 17.93 -11.82 9.94
CA GLU A 391 18.90 -11.25 10.89
C GLU A 391 20.37 -11.34 10.42
N GLY A 392 20.60 -11.58 9.13
CA GLY A 392 21.94 -11.59 8.53
C GLY A 392 22.80 -12.81 8.85
N GLN A 393 22.20 -13.94 9.24
CA GLN A 393 22.86 -15.23 9.53
C GLN A 393 22.51 -16.33 8.50
N PRO A 394 22.75 -16.14 7.19
CA PRO A 394 22.30 -17.10 6.17
C PRO A 394 23.00 -18.47 6.25
N ASP A 395 24.26 -18.51 6.69
CA ASP A 395 24.97 -19.78 6.92
C ASP A 395 24.31 -20.61 8.03
N ALA A 396 23.87 -19.95 9.11
CA ALA A 396 23.15 -20.60 10.19
C ALA A 396 21.77 -21.09 9.73
N ALA A 397 21.06 -20.27 8.93
CA ALA A 397 19.78 -20.63 8.32
C ALA A 397 19.88 -21.89 7.46
N ARG A 398 20.85 -21.95 6.52
CA ARG A 398 21.13 -23.15 5.72
C ARG A 398 21.52 -24.34 6.59
N GLY A 399 22.24 -24.09 7.68
CA GLY A 399 22.59 -25.08 8.69
C GLY A 399 21.38 -25.74 9.34
N VAL A 400 20.37 -24.96 9.73
CA VAL A 400 19.09 -25.44 10.30
C VAL A 400 18.37 -26.34 9.31
N ILE A 401 18.14 -25.86 8.08
CA ILE A 401 17.43 -26.63 7.03
C ILE A 401 18.18 -27.92 6.70
N SER A 402 19.50 -27.87 6.55
CA SER A 402 20.32 -29.05 6.25
C SER A 402 20.28 -30.09 7.39
N ARG A 403 20.26 -29.64 8.65
CA ARG A 403 20.11 -30.52 9.83
C ARG A 403 18.74 -31.17 9.87
N LEU A 404 17.69 -30.41 9.57
CA LEU A 404 16.32 -30.90 9.50
C LEU A 404 16.15 -31.92 8.37
N ALA A 405 16.63 -31.61 7.15
CA ALA A 405 16.58 -32.51 6.00
C ALA A 405 17.23 -33.87 6.28
N ARG A 406 18.38 -33.87 6.98
CA ARG A 406 19.05 -35.11 7.39
C ARG A 406 18.24 -35.90 8.43
N ALA A 407 17.49 -35.23 9.29
CA ALA A 407 16.72 -35.88 10.35
C ALA A 407 15.41 -36.48 9.82
N THR A 408 14.73 -35.80 8.91
CA THR A 408 13.46 -36.23 8.30
C THR A 408 13.65 -37.13 7.07
N GLY A 409 14.80 -37.02 6.40
CA GLY A 409 15.10 -37.74 5.16
C GLY A 409 14.44 -37.14 3.90
N ALA A 410 13.80 -35.97 4.02
CA ALA A 410 13.13 -35.28 2.92
C ALA A 410 13.16 -33.74 3.10
N HIS A 411 12.98 -33.01 2.01
CA HIS A 411 12.72 -31.57 2.04
C HIS A 411 11.22 -31.34 1.93
N SER A 412 10.58 -30.90 3.03
CA SER A 412 9.17 -30.51 3.04
C SER A 412 8.93 -29.22 2.23
N ASP A 413 7.68 -28.91 1.90
CA ASP A 413 7.37 -27.67 1.18
C ASP A 413 7.70 -26.42 2.05
N ASP A 414 7.61 -26.48 3.38
CA ASP A 414 8.03 -25.41 4.31
C ASP A 414 9.54 -25.17 4.27
N MET A 415 10.32 -26.24 4.21
CA MET A 415 11.77 -26.15 4.07
C MET A 415 12.17 -25.50 2.75
N ARG A 416 11.52 -25.89 1.65
CA ARG A 416 11.77 -25.30 0.32
C ARG A 416 11.37 -23.83 0.26
N PHE A 417 10.26 -23.47 0.89
CA PHE A 417 9.84 -22.06 0.99
C PHE A 417 10.87 -21.24 1.77
N SER A 418 11.36 -21.78 2.88
CA SER A 418 12.42 -21.14 3.69
C SER A 418 13.73 -21.03 2.90
N GLU A 419 14.13 -22.07 2.18
CA GLU A 419 15.29 -22.04 1.28
C GLU A 419 15.15 -20.92 0.24
N ALA A 420 13.97 -20.76 -0.37
CA ALA A 420 13.73 -19.70 -1.34
C ALA A 420 13.85 -18.29 -0.73
N ARG A 421 13.33 -18.10 0.49
CA ARG A 421 13.47 -16.82 1.22
C ARG A 421 14.92 -16.53 1.59
N ILE A 422 15.68 -17.55 2.00
CA ILE A 422 17.12 -17.41 2.25
C ILE A 422 17.84 -16.96 0.97
N SER A 423 17.58 -17.60 -0.16
CA SER A 423 18.15 -17.20 -1.46
C SER A 423 17.79 -15.76 -1.85
N GLN A 424 16.55 -15.32 -1.59
CA GLN A 424 16.13 -13.93 -1.83
C GLN A 424 16.99 -12.95 -1.02
N LEU A 425 17.17 -13.22 0.28
CA LEU A 425 17.94 -12.36 1.19
C LEU A 425 19.45 -12.36 0.90
N GLU A 426 19.99 -13.47 0.38
CA GLU A 426 21.38 -13.56 -0.10
C GLU A 426 21.59 -12.88 -1.47
N GLY A 427 20.53 -12.36 -2.10
CA GLY A 427 20.58 -11.75 -3.44
C GLY A 427 20.63 -12.77 -4.59
N ALA A 428 20.45 -14.06 -4.31
CA ALA A 428 20.32 -15.13 -5.30
C ALA A 428 18.88 -15.19 -5.85
N VAL A 429 18.50 -14.10 -6.53
CA VAL A 429 17.11 -13.83 -6.99
C VAL A 429 16.60 -14.91 -7.96
N GLU A 430 17.45 -15.40 -8.86
CA GLU A 430 17.08 -16.43 -9.84
C GLU A 430 16.74 -17.76 -9.15
N ASP A 431 17.54 -18.17 -8.16
CA ASP A 431 17.30 -19.39 -7.38
C ASP A 431 16.01 -19.27 -6.54
N ALA A 432 15.79 -18.10 -5.92
CA ALA A 432 14.58 -17.82 -5.17
C ALA A 432 13.33 -17.89 -6.07
N GLN A 433 13.35 -17.25 -7.24
CA GLN A 433 12.23 -17.30 -8.20
C GLN A 433 11.95 -18.73 -8.70
N ALA A 434 12.99 -19.53 -8.95
CA ALA A 434 12.83 -20.91 -9.39
C ALA A 434 12.12 -21.76 -8.31
N LEU A 435 12.58 -21.69 -7.06
CA LEU A 435 11.99 -22.42 -5.94
C LEU A 435 10.54 -21.97 -5.66
N LEU A 436 10.28 -20.66 -5.62
CA LEU A 436 8.93 -20.12 -5.40
C LEU A 436 7.99 -20.50 -6.54
N GLY A 437 8.48 -20.50 -7.80
CA GLY A 437 7.72 -20.94 -8.96
C GLY A 437 7.28 -22.41 -8.87
N GLU A 438 8.16 -23.29 -8.39
CA GLU A 438 7.83 -24.71 -8.17
C GLU A 438 6.81 -24.94 -7.05
N ILE A 439 6.84 -24.10 -6.01
CA ILE A 439 5.87 -24.15 -4.89
C ILE A 439 4.53 -23.61 -5.37
N ALA A 440 4.50 -22.44 -6.02
CA ALA A 440 3.31 -21.84 -6.62
C ALA A 440 2.69 -22.70 -7.74
N ALA A 441 3.45 -23.62 -8.34
CA ALA A 441 2.96 -24.55 -9.34
C ALA A 441 1.98 -25.61 -8.77
N ARG A 442 2.12 -25.95 -7.49
CA ARG A 442 1.45 -27.10 -6.85
C ARG A 442 0.45 -26.62 -5.79
N PRO A 443 -0.72 -27.25 -5.64
CA PRO A 443 -1.58 -27.00 -4.49
C PRO A 443 -0.86 -27.43 -3.20
N GLY A 444 -0.82 -26.54 -2.20
CA GLY A 444 -0.16 -26.78 -0.93
C GLY A 444 -0.30 -25.60 0.04
N PRO A 445 0.08 -25.78 1.32
CA PRO A 445 -0.08 -24.74 2.35
C PRO A 445 0.66 -23.44 2.02
N ASN A 446 1.84 -23.52 1.39
CA ASN A 446 2.66 -22.34 1.07
C ASN A 446 2.46 -21.83 -0.37
N ALA A 447 1.47 -22.37 -1.11
CA ALA A 447 1.28 -21.98 -2.51
C ALA A 447 0.90 -20.49 -2.64
N ALA A 448 0.05 -19.99 -1.75
CA ALA A 448 -0.36 -18.58 -1.75
C ALA A 448 0.80 -17.64 -1.39
N GLU A 449 1.55 -17.95 -0.33
CA GLU A 449 2.73 -17.19 0.07
C GLU A 449 3.82 -17.19 -1.01
N ALA A 450 4.01 -18.33 -1.69
CA ALA A 450 4.96 -18.43 -2.80
C ALA A 450 4.58 -17.55 -3.99
N VAL A 451 3.28 -17.44 -4.29
CA VAL A 451 2.77 -16.50 -5.30
C VAL A 451 3.07 -15.06 -4.89
N ALA A 452 2.76 -14.68 -3.65
CA ALA A 452 3.00 -13.33 -3.15
C ALA A 452 4.49 -12.95 -3.20
N ALA A 453 5.36 -13.82 -2.69
CA ALA A 453 6.81 -13.61 -2.69
C ALA A 453 7.39 -13.59 -4.12
N SER A 454 6.91 -14.45 -5.02
CA SER A 454 7.37 -14.46 -6.41
C SER A 454 7.01 -13.15 -7.13
N ILE A 455 5.82 -12.61 -6.89
CA ILE A 455 5.39 -11.33 -7.45
C ILE A 455 6.20 -10.17 -6.87
N GLU A 456 6.40 -10.14 -5.56
CA GLU A 456 7.23 -9.13 -4.89
C GLU A 456 8.62 -9.04 -5.53
N ILE A 457 9.31 -10.17 -5.62
CA ILE A 457 10.65 -10.24 -6.23
C ILE A 457 10.59 -9.76 -7.69
N ALA A 458 9.59 -10.20 -8.45
CA ALA A 458 9.47 -9.79 -9.85
C ALA A 458 9.25 -8.28 -10.00
N THR A 459 8.44 -7.67 -9.13
CA THR A 459 8.22 -6.20 -9.15
C THR A 459 9.45 -5.41 -8.74
N GLU A 460 10.18 -5.84 -7.69
CA GLU A 460 11.40 -5.17 -7.23
C GLU A 460 12.50 -5.16 -8.31
N HIS A 461 12.53 -6.18 -9.15
CA HIS A 461 13.53 -6.35 -10.20
C HIS A 461 13.03 -5.98 -11.60
N GLY A 462 11.83 -5.38 -11.72
CA GLY A 462 11.23 -5.01 -13.02
C GLY A 462 11.07 -6.19 -14.00
N SER A 463 10.90 -7.41 -13.48
CA SER A 463 10.77 -8.64 -14.25
C SER A 463 9.33 -8.91 -14.67
N ALA A 464 9.14 -9.57 -15.81
CA ALA A 464 7.81 -9.88 -16.32
C ALA A 464 7.09 -10.91 -15.44
N ILE A 465 5.84 -10.61 -15.09
CA ILE A 465 4.99 -11.52 -14.33
C ILE A 465 4.10 -12.29 -15.30
N GLY A 466 4.24 -13.62 -15.32
CA GLY A 466 3.42 -14.46 -16.21
C GLY A 466 1.94 -14.44 -15.82
N THR A 467 1.04 -14.51 -16.82
CA THR A 467 -0.43 -14.44 -16.62
C THR A 467 -0.96 -15.42 -15.57
N ARG A 468 -0.42 -16.64 -15.52
CA ARG A 468 -0.79 -17.64 -14.50
C ARG A 468 -0.58 -17.12 -13.08
N MET A 469 0.52 -16.40 -12.83
CA MET A 469 0.83 -15.88 -11.50
C MET A 469 -0.15 -14.77 -11.12
N THR A 470 -0.51 -13.91 -12.08
CA THR A 470 -1.55 -12.89 -11.93
C THR A 470 -2.89 -13.54 -11.58
N ASP A 471 -3.32 -14.56 -12.33
CA ASP A 471 -4.58 -15.28 -12.08
C ASP A 471 -4.60 -15.94 -10.69
N LEU A 472 -3.48 -16.56 -10.28
CA LEU A 472 -3.34 -17.16 -8.96
C LEU A 472 -3.40 -16.11 -7.85
N SER A 473 -2.73 -14.95 -8.04
CA SER A 473 -2.76 -13.87 -7.04
C SER A 473 -4.17 -13.30 -6.87
N ALA A 474 -4.93 -13.15 -7.95
CA ALA A 474 -6.32 -12.71 -7.89
C ALA A 474 -7.22 -13.72 -7.16
N ALA A 475 -7.03 -15.02 -7.45
CA ALA A 475 -7.76 -16.10 -6.79
C ALA A 475 -7.47 -16.17 -5.29
N TYR A 476 -6.18 -16.20 -4.90
CA TYR A 476 -5.78 -16.27 -3.50
C TYR A 476 -6.12 -15.01 -2.71
N SER A 477 -5.99 -13.83 -3.31
CA SER A 477 -6.44 -12.56 -2.72
C SER A 477 -7.93 -12.59 -2.36
N THR A 478 -8.76 -13.25 -3.19
CA THR A 478 -10.19 -13.40 -2.93
C THR A 478 -10.48 -14.48 -1.89
N GLU A 479 -9.83 -15.64 -2.00
CA GLU A 479 -10.03 -16.80 -1.12
C GLU A 479 -9.59 -16.52 0.32
N LEU A 480 -8.45 -15.84 0.49
CA LEU A 480 -7.81 -15.61 1.79
C LEU A 480 -8.02 -14.18 2.32
N ARG A 481 -8.99 -13.43 1.78
CA ARG A 481 -9.25 -12.03 2.16
C ARG A 481 -9.56 -11.81 3.64
N ASP A 482 -10.16 -12.80 4.30
CA ASP A 482 -10.60 -12.75 5.70
C ASP A 482 -9.62 -13.51 6.63
N THR A 483 -8.37 -13.70 6.20
CA THR A 483 -7.29 -14.33 6.97
C THR A 483 -6.12 -13.37 7.19
N ASP A 484 -5.17 -13.75 8.05
CA ASP A 484 -3.96 -12.96 8.31
C ASP A 484 -3.07 -12.79 7.07
N GLN A 485 -3.19 -13.67 6.06
CA GLN A 485 -2.45 -13.60 4.79
C GLN A 485 -3.13 -12.72 3.72
N GLY A 486 -4.41 -12.39 3.90
CA GLY A 486 -5.19 -11.59 2.95
C GLY A 486 -4.56 -10.26 2.53
N PRO A 487 -4.00 -9.45 3.46
CA PRO A 487 -3.34 -8.19 3.12
C PRO A 487 -2.15 -8.35 2.15
N ASP A 488 -1.30 -9.35 2.38
CA ASP A 488 -0.10 -9.57 1.56
C ASP A 488 -0.45 -10.08 0.16
N LEU A 489 -1.47 -10.94 0.07
CA LEU A 489 -1.98 -11.45 -1.21
C LEU A 489 -2.70 -10.36 -2.01
N TRP A 490 -3.43 -9.49 -1.33
CA TRP A 490 -4.04 -8.32 -1.96
C TRP A 490 -2.97 -7.39 -2.53
N LEU A 491 -1.93 -7.05 -1.74
CA LEU A 491 -0.79 -6.28 -2.21
C LEU A 491 -0.10 -6.93 -3.42
N ALA A 492 0.13 -8.24 -3.37
CA ALA A 492 0.70 -8.99 -4.50
C ALA A 492 -0.18 -8.93 -5.75
N ASN A 493 -1.50 -9.02 -5.62
CA ASN A 493 -2.41 -8.87 -6.75
C ASN A 493 -2.34 -7.46 -7.36
N ILE A 494 -2.28 -6.40 -6.55
CA ILE A 494 -2.11 -5.01 -7.05
C ILE A 494 -0.81 -4.89 -7.86
N ARG A 495 0.29 -5.40 -7.31
CA ARG A 495 1.61 -5.45 -7.96
C ARG A 495 1.55 -6.20 -9.29
N ALA A 496 0.92 -7.37 -9.32
CA ALA A 496 0.78 -8.18 -10.53
C ALA A 496 -0.06 -7.49 -11.63
N LEU A 497 -1.15 -6.84 -11.26
CA LEU A 497 -1.98 -6.06 -12.19
C LEU A 497 -1.20 -4.86 -12.75
N ALA A 498 -0.55 -4.08 -11.88
CA ALA A 498 0.22 -2.91 -12.29
C ALA A 498 1.38 -3.29 -13.23
N ALA A 499 2.14 -4.34 -12.90
CA ALA A 499 3.26 -4.82 -13.70
C ALA A 499 2.84 -5.33 -15.09
N ASN A 500 1.61 -5.85 -15.22
CA ASN A 500 1.04 -6.30 -16.50
C ASN A 500 0.30 -5.19 -17.26
N ALA A 501 0.50 -3.92 -16.89
CA ALA A 501 -0.16 -2.75 -17.46
C ALA A 501 -1.70 -2.75 -17.32
N GLN A 502 -2.24 -3.56 -16.40
CA GLN A 502 -3.66 -3.59 -16.03
C GLN A 502 -3.97 -2.51 -14.98
N TYR A 503 -3.59 -1.25 -15.28
CA TYR A 503 -3.65 -0.14 -14.33
C TYR A 503 -5.07 0.16 -13.86
N GLU A 504 -6.07 0.07 -14.75
CA GLU A 504 -7.46 0.36 -14.38
C GLU A 504 -7.98 -0.61 -13.31
N GLU A 505 -7.67 -1.90 -13.45
CA GLU A 505 -8.04 -2.93 -12.48
C GLU A 505 -7.27 -2.75 -11.17
N ALA A 506 -5.95 -2.50 -11.24
CA ALA A 506 -5.12 -2.25 -10.06
C ALA A 506 -5.64 -1.05 -9.24
N PHE A 507 -5.87 0.09 -9.89
CA PHE A 507 -6.33 1.31 -9.21
C PHE A 507 -7.80 1.26 -8.80
N THR A 508 -8.61 0.37 -9.39
CA THR A 508 -9.97 0.07 -8.91
C THR A 508 -9.91 -0.76 -7.64
N ALA A 509 -9.09 -1.81 -7.60
CA ALA A 509 -8.90 -2.65 -6.41
C ALA A 509 -8.32 -1.86 -5.21
N LEU A 510 -7.53 -0.80 -5.46
CA LEU A 510 -7.11 0.14 -4.41
C LEU A 510 -8.28 0.95 -3.80
N GLN A 511 -9.36 1.19 -4.56
CA GLN A 511 -10.53 1.95 -4.09
C GLN A 511 -11.53 1.12 -3.29
N GLU A 512 -11.45 -0.22 -3.39
CA GLU A 512 -12.36 -1.12 -2.67
C GLU A 512 -12.21 -1.05 -1.14
N ASN A 513 -11.19 -0.32 -0.64
CA ASN A 513 -10.96 0.00 0.78
C ASN A 513 -11.13 -1.21 1.70
N PRO A 514 -10.31 -2.26 1.53
CA PRO A 514 -10.38 -3.43 2.40
C PRO A 514 -10.04 -3.08 3.85
N LYS A 515 -10.54 -3.88 4.80
CA LYS A 515 -10.27 -3.74 6.26
C LYS A 515 -8.83 -4.17 6.62
N TYR A 516 -7.85 -3.69 5.86
CA TYR A 516 -6.44 -4.00 6.05
C TYR A 516 -5.71 -2.85 6.76
N PRO A 517 -4.56 -3.14 7.39
CA PRO A 517 -3.73 -2.12 8.03
C PRO A 517 -3.40 -0.96 7.07
N GLU A 518 -3.33 0.25 7.62
CA GLU A 518 -3.00 1.45 6.85
C GLU A 518 -1.65 1.34 6.16
N GLU A 519 -0.67 0.72 6.82
CA GLU A 519 0.66 0.46 6.27
C GLU A 519 0.63 -0.37 4.98
N THR A 520 -0.13 -1.48 4.96
CA THR A 520 -0.26 -2.32 3.76
C THR A 520 -0.94 -1.56 2.61
N ARG A 521 -1.96 -0.74 2.93
CA ARG A 521 -2.63 0.10 1.92
C ARG A 521 -1.70 1.17 1.36
N ALA A 522 -0.93 1.83 2.22
CA ALA A 522 0.07 2.81 1.84
C ALA A 522 1.16 2.20 0.94
N LYS A 523 1.63 0.99 1.27
CA LYS A 523 2.57 0.21 0.43
C LYS A 523 1.95 -0.10 -0.93
N ALA A 524 0.71 -0.59 -1.00
CA ALA A 524 0.04 -0.90 -2.26
C ALA A 524 -0.16 0.33 -3.16
N VAL A 525 -0.56 1.47 -2.59
CA VAL A 525 -0.70 2.73 -3.33
C VAL A 525 0.66 3.20 -3.85
N THR A 526 1.69 3.15 -3.02
CA THR A 526 3.04 3.58 -3.38
C THR A 526 3.59 2.74 -4.53
N ASP A 527 3.60 1.42 -4.40
CA ASP A 527 4.14 0.51 -5.41
C ASP A 527 3.38 0.65 -6.75
N ALA A 528 2.05 0.79 -6.70
CA ALA A 528 1.25 0.99 -7.90
C ALA A 528 1.55 2.33 -8.61
N LEU A 529 1.79 3.40 -7.84
CA LEU A 529 2.17 4.71 -8.38
C LEU A 529 3.58 4.70 -8.96
N GLU A 530 4.53 4.03 -8.32
CA GLU A 530 5.90 3.86 -8.83
C GLU A 530 5.89 3.11 -10.17
N ILE A 531 5.26 1.93 -10.23
CA ILE A 531 5.13 1.15 -11.47
C ILE A 531 4.43 1.96 -12.58
N LEU A 532 3.35 2.67 -12.22
CA LEU A 532 2.64 3.53 -13.17
C LEU A 532 3.55 4.65 -13.70
N THR A 533 4.33 5.29 -12.82
CA THR A 533 5.19 6.43 -13.17
C THR A 533 6.38 6.01 -14.02
N ASP A 534 6.92 4.82 -13.81
CA ASP A 534 8.10 4.37 -14.54
C ASP A 534 7.76 3.74 -15.89
N TYR A 535 6.66 2.97 -15.97
CA TYR A 535 6.40 2.09 -17.12
C TYR A 535 5.14 2.41 -17.92
N ALA A 536 4.17 3.15 -17.37
CA ALA A 536 2.93 3.41 -18.10
C ALA A 536 3.15 4.38 -19.27
N ALA A 537 2.37 4.25 -20.34
CA ALA A 537 2.27 5.29 -21.37
C ALA A 537 1.48 6.50 -20.83
N ASP A 538 1.74 7.69 -21.39
CA ASP A 538 1.15 8.95 -20.90
C ASP A 538 -0.39 8.93 -20.77
N PRO A 539 -1.18 8.39 -21.73
CA PRO A 539 -2.62 8.34 -21.57
C PRO A 539 -3.08 7.53 -20.34
N SER A 540 -2.42 6.39 -20.08
CA SER A 540 -2.73 5.52 -18.94
C SER A 540 -2.30 6.16 -17.62
N PHE A 541 -1.14 6.81 -17.61
CA PHE A 541 -0.65 7.57 -16.47
C PHE A 541 -1.63 8.70 -16.09
N LEU A 542 -1.99 9.55 -17.07
CA LEU A 542 -2.87 10.70 -16.84
C LEU A 542 -4.27 10.30 -16.37
N LYS A 543 -4.82 9.19 -16.89
CA LYS A 543 -6.13 8.67 -16.47
C LYS A 543 -6.17 8.41 -14.96
N GLN A 544 -5.06 7.95 -14.37
CA GLN A 544 -5.01 7.60 -12.96
C GLN A 544 -4.62 8.76 -12.04
N THR A 545 -3.80 9.70 -12.51
CA THR A 545 -3.16 10.72 -11.65
C THR A 545 -3.84 12.09 -11.67
N VAL A 546 -4.60 12.45 -12.71
CA VAL A 546 -5.16 13.81 -12.85
C VAL A 546 -6.56 13.94 -12.25
N GLY A 547 -7.43 12.93 -12.38
CA GLY A 547 -8.86 13.09 -12.10
C GLY A 547 -9.22 13.35 -10.63
N ASN A 548 -8.51 12.70 -9.69
CA ASN A 548 -8.72 12.88 -8.25
C ASN A 548 -7.44 12.50 -7.49
N PRO A 549 -6.42 13.38 -7.46
CA PRO A 549 -5.15 13.08 -6.78
C PRO A 549 -5.32 12.94 -5.25
N GLY A 550 -6.26 13.67 -4.65
CA GLY A 550 -6.49 13.66 -3.19
C GLY A 550 -6.85 12.29 -2.60
N ARG A 551 -7.25 11.31 -3.43
CA ARG A 551 -7.48 9.92 -2.96
C ARG A 551 -6.20 9.21 -2.51
N PHE A 552 -5.05 9.73 -2.90
CA PHE A 552 -3.73 9.17 -2.56
C PHE A 552 -3.02 9.97 -1.47
N ASP A 553 -3.54 11.14 -1.11
CA ASP A 553 -2.96 11.99 -0.07
C ASP A 553 -3.08 11.30 1.30
N GLY A 554 -1.99 11.34 2.07
CA GLY A 554 -1.84 10.58 3.32
C GLY A 554 -1.55 9.08 3.17
N LEU A 555 -1.77 8.48 1.99
CA LEU A 555 -1.46 7.06 1.72
C LEU A 555 -0.18 6.86 0.91
N ALA A 556 0.04 7.69 -0.11
CA ALA A 556 1.24 7.58 -0.95
C ALA A 556 2.48 8.08 -0.21
N LYS A 557 3.60 7.36 -0.33
CA LYS A 557 4.88 7.87 0.19
C LYS A 557 5.30 9.16 -0.53
N PRO A 558 5.95 10.11 0.17
CA PRO A 558 6.38 11.39 -0.43
C PRO A 558 7.23 11.22 -1.69
N ALA A 559 8.12 10.24 -1.74
CA ALA A 559 8.98 9.99 -2.90
C ALA A 559 8.17 9.63 -4.17
N ALA A 560 7.18 8.74 -4.05
CA ALA A 560 6.30 8.38 -5.16
C ALA A 560 5.45 9.58 -5.61
N ALA A 561 4.94 10.38 -4.67
CA ALA A 561 4.18 11.59 -4.99
C ALA A 561 5.03 12.64 -5.74
N LEU A 562 6.31 12.82 -5.34
CA LEU A 562 7.26 13.69 -6.04
C LEU A 562 7.57 13.19 -7.45
N ALA A 563 7.76 11.87 -7.63
CA ALA A 563 8.00 11.28 -8.95
C ALA A 563 6.80 11.49 -9.90
N VAL A 564 5.57 11.32 -9.39
CA VAL A 564 4.34 11.61 -10.15
C VAL A 564 4.27 13.10 -10.52
N SER A 565 4.55 13.99 -9.57
CA SER A 565 4.59 15.44 -9.80
C SER A 565 5.61 15.82 -10.87
N GLU A 566 6.81 15.26 -10.82
CA GLU A 566 7.85 15.50 -11.82
C GLU A 566 7.42 15.00 -13.20
N ARG A 567 6.86 13.78 -13.30
CA ARG A 567 6.38 13.25 -14.58
C ARG A 567 5.24 14.09 -15.18
N LEU A 568 4.30 14.56 -14.36
CA LEU A 568 3.23 15.48 -14.80
C LEU A 568 3.79 16.79 -15.36
N LEU A 569 4.84 17.32 -14.73
CA LEU A 569 5.51 18.52 -15.20
C LEU A 569 6.23 18.28 -16.55
N GLN A 570 6.87 17.12 -16.73
CA GLN A 570 7.51 16.75 -17.99
C GLN A 570 6.51 16.62 -19.16
N ILE A 571 5.29 16.15 -18.86
CA ILE A 571 4.19 16.07 -19.83
C ILE A 571 3.61 17.47 -20.16
N GLY A 572 3.91 18.49 -19.34
CA GLY A 572 3.44 19.86 -19.54
C GLY A 572 2.15 20.18 -18.78
N LEU A 573 1.87 19.48 -17.68
CA LEU A 573 0.71 19.71 -16.81
C LEU A 573 1.13 20.29 -15.44
N PRO A 574 1.56 21.57 -15.38
CA PRO A 574 2.07 22.17 -14.14
C PRO A 574 1.02 22.27 -13.04
N ASP A 575 -0.26 22.41 -13.38
CA ASP A 575 -1.34 22.48 -12.39
C ASP A 575 -1.58 21.15 -11.69
N ALA A 576 -1.55 20.06 -12.45
CA ALA A 576 -1.61 18.72 -11.89
C ALA A 576 -0.36 18.44 -11.05
N ALA A 577 0.84 18.78 -11.55
CA ALA A 577 2.09 18.63 -10.79
C ALA A 577 2.04 19.36 -9.43
N GLN A 578 1.57 20.61 -9.40
CA GLN A 578 1.42 21.34 -8.14
C GLN A 578 0.51 20.63 -7.14
N ALA A 579 -0.60 20.04 -7.61
CA ALA A 579 -1.54 19.34 -6.72
C ALA A 579 -0.87 18.16 -5.99
N TRP A 580 0.02 17.43 -6.67
CA TRP A 580 0.79 16.33 -6.07
C TRP A 580 1.89 16.82 -5.12
N LEU A 581 2.51 17.96 -5.41
CA LEU A 581 3.51 18.58 -4.54
C LEU A 581 2.93 19.08 -3.19
N GLU A 582 1.61 19.26 -3.12
CA GLU A 582 0.92 19.70 -1.90
C GLU A 582 0.51 18.57 -0.95
N PHE A 583 0.82 17.30 -1.27
CA PHE A 583 0.48 16.15 -0.42
C PHE A 583 1.11 16.24 0.98
N GLU A 584 0.45 15.60 1.94
CA GLU A 584 0.93 15.46 3.31
C GLU A 584 2.26 14.68 3.35
N GLY A 585 3.14 15.06 4.28
CA GLY A 585 4.44 14.42 4.46
C GLY A 585 5.55 14.88 3.49
N ILE A 586 5.23 15.61 2.43
CA ILE A 586 6.26 16.24 1.57
C ILE A 586 6.93 17.40 2.32
N ASP A 587 8.25 17.32 2.48
CA ASP A 587 9.06 18.43 3.00
C ASP A 587 9.23 19.52 1.93
N ARG A 588 8.32 20.50 1.95
CA ARG A 588 8.36 21.66 1.05
C ARG A 588 9.61 22.53 1.22
N ALA A 589 10.35 22.39 2.33
CA ALA A 589 11.59 23.12 2.55
C ALA A 589 12.82 22.37 1.99
N ALA A 590 12.68 21.07 1.72
CA ALA A 590 13.72 20.27 1.09
C ALA A 590 14.11 20.85 -0.28
N ARG A 591 15.40 20.72 -0.62
CA ARG A 591 15.97 21.27 -1.85
C ARG A 591 15.21 20.79 -3.10
N GLU A 592 15.01 19.49 -3.22
CA GLU A 592 14.33 18.85 -4.36
C GLU A 592 12.90 19.39 -4.56
N SER A 593 12.11 19.47 -3.49
CA SER A 593 10.74 19.98 -3.57
C SER A 593 10.69 21.46 -3.96
N ARG A 594 11.65 22.28 -3.48
CA ARG A 594 11.75 23.71 -3.87
C ARG A 594 12.16 23.88 -5.32
N GLU A 595 13.09 23.08 -5.82
CA GLU A 595 13.50 23.08 -7.22
C GLU A 595 12.35 22.64 -8.13
N LEU A 596 11.63 21.58 -7.77
CA LEU A 596 10.44 21.13 -8.49
C LEU A 596 9.36 22.22 -8.51
N LYS A 597 9.10 22.87 -7.37
CA LYS A 597 8.17 24.01 -7.28
C LYS A 597 8.57 25.16 -8.20
N ALA A 598 9.85 25.52 -8.23
CA ALA A 598 10.35 26.57 -9.10
C ALA A 598 10.16 26.20 -10.59
N ARG A 599 10.42 24.94 -10.97
CA ARG A 599 10.16 24.46 -12.34
C ARG A 599 8.67 24.51 -12.70
N ILE A 600 7.77 24.21 -11.75
CA ILE A 600 6.32 24.32 -11.94
C ILE A 600 5.93 25.79 -12.21
N HIS A 601 6.41 26.74 -11.39
CA HIS A 601 6.16 28.17 -11.59
C HIS A 601 6.71 28.68 -12.93
N LEU A 602 7.91 28.25 -13.34
CA LEU A 602 8.44 28.59 -14.66
C LEU A 602 7.55 28.07 -15.80
N ALA A 603 7.06 26.83 -15.69
CA ALA A 603 6.14 26.26 -16.69
C ALA A 603 4.78 26.98 -16.76
N ARG A 604 4.35 27.63 -15.67
CA ARG A 604 3.15 28.49 -15.63
C ARG A 604 3.38 29.91 -16.14
N GLY A 605 4.63 30.32 -16.37
CA GLY A 605 4.93 31.71 -16.70
C GLY A 605 4.98 32.63 -15.47
N GLU A 606 5.29 32.10 -14.29
CA GLU A 606 5.38 32.82 -13.01
C GLU A 606 6.85 32.92 -12.54
N PRO A 607 7.74 33.64 -13.26
CA PRO A 607 9.17 33.62 -12.97
C PRO A 607 9.55 34.29 -11.64
N GLU A 608 8.77 35.26 -11.16
CA GLU A 608 8.99 35.90 -9.87
C GLU A 608 8.84 34.91 -8.71
N GLU A 609 7.79 34.08 -8.74
CA GLU A 609 7.53 33.04 -7.73
C GLU A 609 8.61 31.96 -7.76
N ALA A 610 9.08 31.59 -8.97
CA ALA A 610 10.20 30.68 -9.13
C ALA A 610 11.48 31.25 -8.47
N GLU A 611 11.81 32.52 -8.71
CA GLU A 611 12.99 33.17 -8.11
C GLU A 611 12.88 33.24 -6.57
N ILE A 612 11.69 33.58 -6.04
CA ILE A 612 11.43 33.57 -4.60
C ILE A 612 11.64 32.17 -4.01
N GLY A 613 11.12 31.14 -4.68
CA GLY A 613 11.26 29.75 -4.30
C GLY A 613 12.72 29.27 -4.22
N LEU A 614 13.62 29.87 -5.01
CA LEU A 614 15.04 29.53 -5.10
C LEU A 614 15.94 30.31 -4.13
N ILE A 615 15.41 31.25 -3.33
CA ILE A 615 16.21 32.07 -2.40
C ILE A 615 16.96 31.17 -1.40
N GLY A 616 18.28 31.38 -1.29
CA GLY A 616 19.15 30.64 -0.38
C GLY A 616 19.65 29.30 -0.92
N LEU A 617 19.14 28.82 -2.06
CA LEU A 617 19.68 27.65 -2.74
C LEU A 617 20.86 28.04 -3.65
N GLN A 618 21.83 27.14 -3.77
CA GLN A 618 23.06 27.31 -4.54
C GLN A 618 23.37 26.02 -5.33
N GLY A 619 23.99 26.17 -6.50
CA GLY A 619 24.32 25.06 -7.40
C GLY A 619 24.11 25.44 -8.86
N GLU A 620 24.65 24.64 -9.77
CA GLU A 620 24.52 24.87 -11.22
C GLU A 620 23.07 24.67 -11.71
N ASP A 621 22.39 23.67 -11.17
CA ASP A 621 20.95 23.42 -11.31
C ASP A 621 20.09 24.62 -10.93
N VAL A 622 20.31 25.19 -9.75
CA VAL A 622 19.59 26.37 -9.25
C VAL A 622 19.92 27.60 -10.06
N LEU A 623 21.20 27.80 -10.43
CA LEU A 623 21.62 28.90 -11.28
C LEU A 623 20.93 28.83 -12.65
N ARG A 624 20.75 27.63 -13.21
CA ARG A 624 20.04 27.42 -14.48
C ARG A 624 18.57 27.82 -14.37
N LEU A 625 17.89 27.44 -13.28
CA LEU A 625 16.49 27.82 -13.05
C LEU A 625 16.35 29.34 -12.85
N ARG A 626 17.28 29.96 -12.11
CA ARG A 626 17.32 31.42 -11.92
C ARG A 626 17.60 32.16 -13.22
N ALA A 627 18.54 31.68 -14.04
CA ALA A 627 18.83 32.25 -15.36
C ALA A 627 17.58 32.23 -16.24
N GLU A 628 16.82 31.14 -16.23
CA GLU A 628 15.57 31.03 -16.98
C GLU A 628 14.49 31.96 -16.45
N ALA A 629 14.31 32.04 -15.13
CA ALA A 629 13.38 33.00 -14.50
C ALA A 629 13.71 34.45 -14.91
N ARG A 630 14.98 34.83 -14.83
CA ARG A 630 15.49 36.16 -15.18
C ARG A 630 15.31 36.48 -16.66
N ARG A 631 15.56 35.50 -17.53
CA ARG A 631 15.27 35.60 -18.97
C ARG A 631 13.79 35.88 -19.22
N MET A 632 12.87 35.22 -18.51
CA MET A 632 11.43 35.44 -18.64
C MET A 632 10.98 36.81 -18.10
N MET A 633 11.64 37.31 -17.06
CA MET A 633 11.44 38.68 -16.52
C MET A 633 12.05 39.79 -17.40
N GLY A 634 12.83 39.44 -18.43
CA GLY A 634 13.52 40.39 -19.31
C GLY A 634 14.89 40.87 -18.80
N ASP A 635 15.42 40.27 -17.74
CA ASP A 635 16.77 40.52 -17.22
C ASP A 635 17.78 39.66 -17.99
N PHE A 636 17.97 40.02 -19.25
CA PHE A 636 18.81 39.25 -20.18
C PHE A 636 20.30 39.34 -19.88
N GLU A 637 20.76 40.44 -19.27
CA GLU A 637 22.15 40.59 -18.83
C GLU A 637 22.49 39.56 -17.74
N TYR A 638 21.63 39.41 -16.74
CA TYR A 638 21.80 38.39 -15.72
C TYR A 638 21.77 36.99 -16.34
N ALA A 639 20.76 36.71 -17.16
CA ALA A 639 20.58 35.41 -17.78
C ALA A 639 21.80 35.01 -18.62
N ARG A 640 22.35 35.92 -19.42
CA ARG A 640 23.59 35.71 -20.19
C ARG A 640 24.74 35.31 -19.26
N ASN A 641 25.07 36.13 -18.28
CA ASN A 641 26.21 35.87 -17.37
C ASN A 641 26.07 34.52 -16.67
N ALA A 642 24.85 34.17 -16.26
CA ALA A 642 24.54 32.88 -15.65
C ALA A 642 24.74 31.72 -16.63
N PHE A 643 24.21 31.82 -17.86
CA PHE A 643 24.41 30.78 -18.89
C PHE A 643 25.87 30.64 -19.33
N GLU A 644 26.64 31.73 -19.40
CA GLU A 644 28.09 31.68 -19.64
C GLU A 644 28.83 30.94 -18.53
N THR A 645 28.49 31.24 -17.27
CA THR A 645 29.05 30.53 -16.10
C THR A 645 28.74 29.04 -16.13
N LEU A 646 27.56 28.66 -16.63
CA LEU A 646 27.13 27.27 -16.81
C LEU A 646 27.72 26.60 -18.07
N GLY A 647 28.45 27.33 -18.91
CA GLY A 647 28.96 26.83 -20.19
C GLY A 647 27.88 26.60 -21.27
N GLU A 648 26.68 27.16 -21.10
CA GLU A 648 25.56 27.02 -22.04
C GLU A 648 25.63 28.09 -23.15
N THR A 649 26.65 28.00 -24.02
CA THR A 649 27.02 29.03 -25.01
C THR A 649 25.84 29.52 -25.87
N ARG A 650 25.03 28.61 -26.44
CA ARG A 650 23.88 29.01 -27.29
C ARG A 650 22.83 29.82 -26.53
N ARG A 651 22.59 29.50 -25.25
CA ARG A 651 21.62 30.24 -24.42
C ARG A 651 22.18 31.58 -23.96
N ALA A 652 23.48 31.63 -23.69
CA ALA A 652 24.20 32.87 -23.45
C ALA A 652 24.15 33.81 -24.67
N GLU A 653 24.42 33.31 -25.88
CA GLU A 653 24.32 34.07 -27.13
C GLU A 653 22.92 34.64 -27.35
N ALA A 654 21.88 33.80 -27.19
CA ALA A 654 20.50 34.24 -27.30
C ALA A 654 20.13 35.32 -26.26
N ALA A 655 20.61 35.19 -25.02
CA ALA A 655 20.41 36.20 -23.99
C ALA A 655 21.21 37.48 -24.28
N ALA A 656 22.45 37.39 -24.79
CA ALA A 656 23.26 38.54 -25.20
C ALA A 656 22.60 39.33 -26.33
N TRP A 657 22.02 38.63 -27.31
CA TRP A 657 21.21 39.23 -28.38
C TRP A 657 20.01 40.00 -27.82
N LEU A 658 19.25 39.38 -26.91
CA LEU A 658 18.09 40.02 -26.29
C LEU A 658 18.47 41.18 -25.35
N ALA A 659 19.65 41.13 -24.74
CA ALA A 659 20.23 42.22 -23.93
C ALA A 659 20.75 43.38 -24.78
N GLY A 660 20.99 43.17 -26.09
CA GLY A 660 21.65 44.16 -26.96
C GLY A 660 23.15 44.31 -26.69
N ASP A 661 23.81 43.28 -26.16
CA ASP A 661 25.26 43.29 -25.95
C ASP A 661 25.99 42.81 -27.21
N TRP A 662 26.16 43.74 -28.15
CA TRP A 662 26.81 43.49 -29.44
C TRP A 662 28.29 43.09 -29.29
N ALA A 663 29.00 43.68 -28.32
CA ALA A 663 30.42 43.42 -28.10
C ALA A 663 30.67 41.97 -27.63
N ALA A 664 29.79 41.43 -26.77
CA ALA A 664 29.86 40.04 -26.34
C ALA A 664 29.62 39.06 -27.50
N LEU A 665 28.68 39.38 -28.40
CA LEU A 665 28.36 38.56 -29.57
C LEU A 665 29.47 38.55 -30.61
N GLU A 666 30.11 39.70 -30.87
CA GLU A 666 31.24 39.80 -31.79
C GLU A 666 32.41 38.92 -31.36
N ALA A 667 32.69 38.87 -30.05
CA ALA A 667 33.77 38.07 -29.49
C ALA A 667 33.55 36.55 -29.63
N GLN A 668 32.27 36.11 -29.65
CA GLN A 668 31.89 34.70 -29.80
C GLN A 668 31.80 34.28 -31.28
N GLY A 669 31.49 35.22 -32.18
CA GLY A 669 31.41 35.00 -33.62
C GLY A 669 30.06 34.45 -34.09
N GLY A 670 30.06 33.68 -35.18
CA GLY A 670 28.83 33.13 -35.76
C GLY A 670 27.97 34.18 -36.48
N THR A 671 26.72 33.82 -36.79
CA THR A 671 25.76 34.68 -37.50
C THR A 671 25.30 35.86 -36.66
N LEU A 672 24.99 35.64 -35.38
CA LEU A 672 24.61 36.69 -34.42
C LEU A 672 25.77 37.66 -34.17
N GLY A 673 27.01 37.16 -34.06
CA GLY A 673 28.20 38.01 -33.98
C GLY A 673 28.47 38.82 -35.25
N ALA A 674 28.30 38.22 -36.43
CA ALA A 674 28.41 38.96 -37.70
C ALA A 674 27.32 40.04 -37.86
N ALA A 675 26.10 39.75 -37.39
CA ALA A 675 25.01 40.72 -37.35
C ALA A 675 25.28 41.84 -36.32
N ALA A 676 25.86 41.51 -35.17
CA ALA A 676 26.29 42.48 -34.16
C ALA A 676 27.37 43.44 -34.73
N ALA A 677 28.40 42.89 -35.40
CA ALA A 677 29.43 43.68 -36.08
C ALA A 677 28.86 44.61 -37.16
N LEU A 678 27.83 44.16 -37.88
CA LEU A 678 27.13 45.00 -38.85
C LEU A 678 26.35 46.13 -38.17
N ALA A 679 25.73 45.86 -37.02
CA ALA A 679 24.99 46.86 -36.25
C ALA A 679 25.90 47.95 -35.66
N ASP A 680 27.12 47.60 -35.24
CA ASP A 680 28.11 48.55 -34.69
C ASP A 680 28.97 49.22 -35.79
N SER A 681 28.87 48.74 -37.03
CA SER A 681 29.63 49.30 -38.16
C SER A 681 29.22 50.75 -38.46
N SER A 682 30.22 51.63 -38.52
CA SER A 682 30.00 53.02 -38.94
C SER A 682 29.75 53.13 -40.45
N PRO A 683 28.91 54.06 -40.91
CA PRO A 683 28.74 54.32 -42.33
C PRO A 683 30.10 54.63 -42.97
N LEU A 684 30.40 54.00 -44.10
CA LEU A 684 31.63 54.24 -44.83
C LEU A 684 31.74 55.72 -45.22
N ASP A 685 32.77 56.41 -44.71
CA ASP A 685 33.08 57.81 -45.07
C ASP A 685 33.96 57.83 -46.32
N PHE A 686 33.36 58.24 -47.44
CA PHE A 686 34.03 58.34 -48.73
C PHE A 686 34.43 59.80 -48.98
N GLY A 687 35.41 60.31 -48.24
CA GLY A 687 35.93 61.68 -48.32
C GLY A 687 36.68 62.04 -49.63
N GLY A 688 36.25 61.54 -50.79
CA GLY A 688 36.91 61.76 -52.09
C GLY A 688 35.94 61.82 -53.29
N PRO A 689 36.42 62.26 -54.47
CA PRO A 689 35.60 62.28 -55.69
C PRO A 689 35.19 60.86 -56.12
N PRO A 690 34.01 60.70 -56.77
CA PRO A 690 33.51 59.39 -57.16
C PRO A 690 34.50 58.65 -58.08
N SER A 691 34.81 57.41 -57.74
CA SER A 691 35.72 56.53 -58.49
C SER A 691 35.15 55.12 -58.62
N LEU A 692 35.60 54.37 -59.63
CA LEU A 692 35.19 52.97 -59.83
C LEU A 692 35.55 52.10 -58.62
N ALA A 693 36.71 52.32 -58.00
CA ALA A 693 37.14 51.60 -56.81
C ALA A 693 36.20 51.82 -55.61
N ILE A 694 35.67 53.04 -55.44
CA ILE A 694 34.65 53.33 -54.42
C ILE A 694 33.34 52.57 -54.73
N ALA A 695 32.92 52.53 -55.99
CA ALA A 695 31.71 51.82 -56.41
C ALA A 695 31.83 50.29 -56.22
N GLU A 696 32.99 49.70 -56.53
CA GLU A 696 33.27 48.27 -56.32
C GLU A 696 33.28 47.92 -54.82
N SER A 697 33.90 48.76 -53.99
CA SER A 697 33.91 48.59 -52.53
C SER A 697 32.49 48.69 -51.91
N LEU A 698 31.67 49.63 -52.37
CA LEU A 698 30.26 49.74 -51.98
C LEU A 698 29.44 48.52 -52.38
N ALA A 699 29.63 48.02 -53.61
CA ALA A 699 28.92 46.84 -54.09
C ALA A 699 29.29 45.59 -53.29
N GLY A 700 30.58 45.41 -52.97
CA GLY A 700 31.06 44.31 -52.12
C GLY A 700 30.51 44.38 -50.69
N SER A 701 30.57 45.55 -50.05
CA SER A 701 30.00 45.74 -48.70
C SER A 701 28.48 45.52 -48.67
N ALA A 702 27.75 45.95 -49.70
CA ALA A 702 26.32 45.71 -49.82
C ALA A 702 25.97 44.23 -50.06
N GLU A 703 26.84 43.47 -50.73
CA GLU A 703 26.69 42.02 -50.89
C GLU A 703 26.93 41.28 -49.57
N GLU A 704 27.99 41.62 -48.84
CA GLU A 704 28.32 41.06 -47.53
C GLU A 704 27.23 41.36 -46.48
N THR A 705 26.74 42.61 -46.45
CA THR A 705 25.62 43.02 -45.59
C THR A 705 24.38 42.17 -45.88
N ARG A 706 24.00 42.02 -47.16
CA ARG A 706 22.83 41.21 -47.55
C ARG A 706 23.01 39.74 -47.22
N SER A 707 24.22 39.20 -47.36
CA SER A 707 24.54 37.82 -46.99
C SER A 707 24.35 37.60 -45.49
N THR A 708 24.88 38.51 -44.66
CA THR A 708 24.77 38.45 -43.20
C THR A 708 23.32 38.55 -42.73
N LEU A 709 22.55 39.50 -43.29
CA LEU A 709 21.13 39.64 -42.97
C LEU A 709 20.29 38.42 -43.39
N ARG A 710 20.61 37.78 -44.52
CA ARG A 710 19.97 36.52 -44.91
C ARG A 710 20.27 35.40 -43.93
N ALA A 711 21.54 35.24 -43.56
CA ALA A 711 21.94 34.23 -42.58
C ALA A 711 21.24 34.44 -41.22
N LEU A 712 21.13 35.70 -40.76
CA LEU A 712 20.38 36.05 -39.56
C LEU A 712 18.90 35.67 -39.68
N LEU A 713 18.25 36.00 -40.80
CA LEU A 713 16.84 35.68 -41.02
C LEU A 713 16.58 34.18 -41.13
N ASP A 714 17.51 33.43 -41.72
CA ASP A 714 17.42 31.97 -41.83
C ASP A 714 17.60 31.31 -40.45
N GLU A 715 18.49 31.83 -39.60
CA GLU A 715 18.73 31.30 -38.25
C GLU A 715 17.67 31.69 -37.24
N THR A 716 17.13 32.91 -37.33
CA THR A 716 16.04 33.40 -36.47
C THR A 716 14.66 33.03 -36.99
N ARG A 717 14.60 32.17 -38.02
CA ARG A 717 13.35 31.75 -38.63
C ARG A 717 12.53 30.94 -37.63
N LEU A 718 11.33 31.45 -37.32
CA LEU A 718 10.37 30.69 -36.53
C LEU A 718 9.94 29.44 -37.33
N PRO A 719 9.77 28.28 -36.66
CA PRO A 719 9.16 27.11 -37.30
C PRO A 719 7.80 27.51 -37.88
N GLU A 720 7.49 27.07 -39.12
CA GLU A 720 6.12 27.23 -39.62
C GLU A 720 5.17 26.44 -38.71
N PRO A 721 3.99 27.01 -38.38
CA PRO A 721 3.07 26.47 -37.39
C PRO A 721 2.49 25.10 -37.75
#